data_AF-A0A2E4ZWT6-F1
#
_entry.id   AF-A0A2E4ZWT6-F1
#
_cell.length_a   1.000
_cell.length_b   1.000
_cell.length_c   1.000
_cell.angle_alpha   90.00
_cell.angle_beta   90.00
_cell.angle_gamma   90.00
#
_symmetry.space_group_name_H-M   'P 1'
#
loop_
_entity.id
_entity.type
_entity.pdbx_description
1 polymer ?
#
loop_
_entity_poly.entity_id
_entity_poly.type
_entity_poly.pdbx_seq_one_letter_code
_entity_poly.pdbx_strand_id
1 'polypeptide(L)'
;MGLAVNVYVYKNDKKSGPFSLDELQASLDEGAFSPIDSAWFEGCEEWTTVSHVPGILISEEKRRQHLVPPFEAYSGDKPFVFVSYSHADGELVFREIRRLHEAGYRIWYDEGIDPGQDWPEHIAKAVIDCDLFLMFTSPRSAASENCRNEVNLALNRKKKFLAIYLEHTELPPGLELRMGDLQAILKFRMPDATYRKKVYMGLEAMLGEGGRDLPEGDDPVAEALKIEVVADYLMAPVDADLASEYLPKEEASSSKSAKKGVGISFVWALAAVCIALAVYFYTQQDRGENNSAKQDPKPQPVEMALPLDAKSKQELEKEQLDREELESLREMVAKQKQDQEIQSQLNDAVDLQVYLESLKRAVELEAYQGAALLAAQKVLTHDYVFDNDQGELDRRLLFEGPGEVWNRVKLGEVGVYPENSQGEYEALSSIVSFSGIRDVWRYNLTEYTPVKVGNTFTGQAKYETKREHLRPIFSFGQIRALVADEKFDSEDKSSEKVEKLTQHGNFLIQGRRQVRQVTSTHWAGNIKGQVLEKPELTLESHFVQDQIEQYLDGENSRVRAPLLDLLDTLLVDQSVDVLFKAFIHDKLCKILLPRGDQWGVPFSPWLIEDHNRLQEILRTPLKSTDWMNPEPFQEVKEDLAVYYRDLNTRSYSAEANVYVNFLRDISAATHAFAGHVDELNQPRFIDEDNPPSFLWCLVLEQSEVEFQQFSGSNGIPFSPLISLRGDLEDAYQKVLSELGEGAAEMEDLLPFPYPGQ
;
A
#
# COMPACT_ATOMS: atom_id res chain seq x y z
N MET A 1 7.00 3.85 -43.92
CA MET A 1 5.82 4.72 -44.11
C MET A 1 5.82 5.65 -42.92
N GLY A 2 6.32 6.88 -43.08
CA GLY A 2 6.33 7.86 -41.99
C GLY A 2 4.91 8.40 -41.80
N LEU A 3 4.42 8.41 -40.56
CA LEU A 3 3.19 9.10 -40.21
C LEU A 3 3.41 10.59 -40.51
N ALA A 4 2.56 11.16 -41.38
CA ALA A 4 2.58 12.59 -41.66
C ALA A 4 1.96 13.31 -40.46
N VAL A 5 2.80 13.86 -39.58
CA VAL A 5 2.38 14.63 -38.41
C VAL A 5 2.32 16.10 -38.79
N ASN A 6 1.14 16.72 -38.63
CA ASN A 6 0.93 18.15 -38.87
C ASN A 6 1.13 18.92 -37.56
N VAL A 7 2.04 19.89 -37.56
CA VAL A 7 2.42 20.68 -36.37
C VAL A 7 2.01 22.14 -36.54
N TYR A 8 1.38 22.72 -35.53
CA TYR A 8 1.07 24.14 -35.41
C TYR A 8 2.01 24.77 -34.40
N VAL A 9 2.58 25.92 -34.73
CA VAL A 9 3.48 26.67 -33.84
C VAL A 9 2.81 28.00 -33.48
N TYR A 10 2.81 28.34 -32.19
CA TYR A 10 2.30 29.60 -31.66
C TYR A 10 3.46 30.47 -31.20
N LYS A 11 3.61 31.62 -31.86
CA LYS A 11 4.69 32.58 -31.59
C LYS A 11 4.18 34.00 -31.77
N ASN A 12 4.50 34.89 -30.82
CA ASN A 12 4.09 36.31 -30.86
C ASN A 12 2.58 36.51 -31.09
N ASP A 13 1.75 35.79 -30.34
CA ASP A 13 0.28 35.79 -30.45
C ASP A 13 -0.30 35.40 -31.82
N LYS A 14 0.49 34.70 -32.63
CA LYS A 14 0.09 34.27 -33.96
C LYS A 14 0.32 32.77 -34.12
N LYS A 15 -0.78 32.04 -34.31
CA LYS A 15 -0.77 30.62 -34.69
C LYS A 15 -0.36 30.49 -36.16
N SER A 16 0.64 29.66 -36.42
CA SER A 16 1.21 29.37 -37.75
C SER A 16 1.20 27.86 -38.01
N GLY A 17 0.91 27.43 -39.24
CA GLY A 17 0.85 26.01 -39.64
C GLY A 17 -0.40 25.67 -40.48
N PRO A 18 -0.65 24.38 -40.76
CA PRO A 18 0.14 23.22 -40.33
C PRO A 18 1.47 23.11 -41.08
N PHE A 19 2.54 22.76 -40.35
CA PHE A 19 3.86 22.41 -40.90
C PHE A 19 4.04 20.90 -40.84
N SER A 20 4.66 20.32 -41.87
CA SER A 20 5.23 18.98 -41.77
C SER A 20 6.50 18.97 -40.90
N LEU A 21 6.91 17.79 -40.41
CA LEU A 21 8.13 17.67 -39.60
C LEU A 21 9.38 18.20 -40.33
N ASP A 22 9.48 17.97 -41.64
CA ASP A 22 10.60 18.45 -42.46
C ASP A 22 10.57 19.98 -42.60
N GLU A 23 9.39 20.60 -42.74
CA GLU A 23 9.23 22.06 -42.81
C GLU A 23 9.50 22.73 -41.46
N LEU A 24 9.10 22.08 -40.36
CA LEU A 24 9.37 22.56 -39.01
C LEU A 24 10.86 22.47 -38.67
N GLN A 25 11.52 21.38 -39.06
CA GLN A 25 12.98 21.22 -38.93
C GLN A 25 13.73 22.28 -39.75
N ALA A 26 13.34 22.51 -41.00
CA ALA A 26 13.92 23.57 -41.84
C ALA A 26 13.72 24.96 -41.20
N SER A 27 12.54 25.23 -40.64
CA SER A 27 12.23 26.51 -39.98
C SER A 27 13.00 26.72 -38.67
N LEU A 28 13.36 25.65 -37.95
CA LEU A 28 14.28 25.68 -36.80
C LEU A 28 15.74 25.89 -37.20
N ASP A 29 16.12 25.37 -38.36
CA ASP A 29 17.49 25.51 -38.88
C ASP A 29 17.72 26.89 -39.50
N GLU A 30 16.69 27.49 -40.09
CA GLU A 30 16.67 28.87 -40.58
C GLU A 30 16.48 29.91 -39.46
N GLY A 31 16.15 29.48 -38.23
CA GLY A 31 15.97 30.36 -37.07
C GLY A 31 14.63 31.11 -37.02
N ALA A 32 13.66 30.72 -37.86
CA ALA A 32 12.31 31.26 -37.83
C ALA A 32 11.55 30.85 -36.55
N PHE A 33 11.81 29.63 -36.05
CA PHE A 33 11.32 29.12 -34.78
C PHE A 33 12.46 28.81 -33.81
N SER A 34 12.18 28.94 -32.52
CA SER A 34 13.05 28.59 -31.41
C SER A 34 12.64 27.23 -30.83
N PRO A 35 13.59 26.44 -30.28
CA PRO A 35 13.29 25.21 -29.54
C PRO A 35 12.19 25.35 -28.47
N ILE A 36 12.03 26.54 -27.89
CA ILE A 36 11.08 26.80 -26.80
C ILE A 36 9.73 27.37 -27.28
N ASP A 37 9.59 27.70 -28.57
CA ASP A 37 8.33 28.21 -29.11
C ASP A 37 7.24 27.14 -28.90
N SER A 38 6.02 27.58 -28.58
CA SER A 38 4.92 26.64 -28.30
C SER A 38 4.49 25.92 -29.58
N ALA A 39 4.41 24.60 -29.53
CA ALA A 39 4.01 23.74 -30.62
C ALA A 39 2.89 22.79 -30.19
N TRP A 40 1.99 22.49 -31.11
CA TRP A 40 0.92 21.53 -30.93
C TRP A 40 0.83 20.65 -32.18
N PHE A 41 0.71 19.34 -32.02
CA PHE A 41 0.56 18.39 -33.13
C PHE A 41 -0.59 17.42 -32.85
N GLU A 42 -1.09 16.80 -33.91
CA GLU A 42 -2.23 15.88 -33.83
C GLU A 42 -1.86 14.67 -32.95
N GLY A 43 -2.53 14.53 -31.79
CA GLY A 43 -2.19 13.56 -30.73
C GLY A 43 -1.51 14.16 -29.48
N CYS A 44 -1.32 15.47 -29.41
CA CYS A 44 -0.80 16.17 -28.22
C CYS A 44 -1.93 16.74 -27.36
N GLU A 45 -2.03 16.36 -26.08
CA GLU A 45 -3.09 16.79 -25.15
C GLU A 45 -3.00 18.29 -24.78
N GLU A 46 -1.79 18.83 -24.61
CA GLU A 46 -1.52 20.26 -24.36
C GLU A 46 -0.48 20.86 -25.33
N TRP A 47 -0.30 22.19 -25.34
CA TRP A 47 0.79 22.83 -26.07
C TRP A 47 2.15 22.44 -25.46
N THR A 48 3.01 21.84 -26.27
CA THR A 48 4.39 21.51 -25.90
C THR A 48 5.36 22.53 -26.49
N THR A 49 6.67 22.33 -26.35
CA THR A 49 7.67 23.14 -27.04
C THR A 49 8.09 22.46 -28.34
N VAL A 50 8.59 23.24 -29.31
CA VAL A 50 9.13 22.69 -30.56
C VAL A 50 10.22 21.63 -30.29
N SER A 51 10.95 21.74 -29.17
CA SER A 51 11.96 20.76 -28.75
C SER A 51 11.46 19.39 -28.34
N HIS A 52 10.18 19.28 -28.00
CA HIS A 52 9.54 18.02 -27.61
C HIS A 52 8.64 17.46 -28.71
N VAL A 53 8.60 18.08 -29.90
CA VAL A 53 7.87 17.54 -31.06
C VAL A 53 8.56 16.24 -31.52
N PRO A 54 7.86 15.08 -31.51
CA PRO A 54 8.45 13.81 -31.90
C PRO A 54 8.98 13.84 -33.34
N GLY A 55 10.27 13.59 -33.52
CA GLY A 55 10.93 13.59 -34.83
C GLY A 55 11.73 14.86 -35.17
N ILE A 56 11.64 15.91 -34.34
CA ILE A 56 12.52 17.09 -34.45
C ILE A 56 13.87 16.82 -33.78
N LEU A 57 14.95 17.10 -34.50
CA LEU A 57 16.32 16.92 -34.04
C LEU A 57 16.91 18.28 -33.63
N ILE A 58 17.25 18.41 -32.34
CA ILE A 58 17.92 19.60 -31.81
C ILE A 58 19.31 19.21 -31.33
N SER A 59 20.32 19.84 -31.94
CA SER A 59 21.71 19.72 -31.53
C SER A 59 21.90 20.17 -30.07
N GLU A 60 22.76 19.47 -29.30
CA GLU A 60 23.10 19.85 -27.93
C GLU A 60 23.59 21.31 -27.82
N GLU A 61 24.25 21.83 -28.84
CA GLU A 61 24.74 23.21 -28.87
C GLU A 61 23.59 24.24 -28.89
N LYS A 62 22.53 24.01 -29.69
CA LYS A 62 21.30 24.82 -29.68
C LYS A 62 20.53 24.71 -28.35
N ARG A 63 20.55 23.55 -27.68
CA ARG A 63 19.97 23.40 -26.31
C ARG A 63 20.73 24.23 -25.28
N ARG A 64 22.07 24.26 -25.37
CA ARG A 64 22.93 25.02 -24.46
C ARG A 64 22.90 26.53 -24.71
N GLN A 65 22.70 26.97 -25.96
CA GLN A 65 22.69 28.39 -26.33
C GLN A 65 21.49 29.20 -25.80
N HIS A 66 20.44 28.55 -25.27
CA HIS A 66 19.18 29.21 -24.87
C HIS A 66 18.89 29.22 -23.35
N LEU A 67 19.80 28.75 -22.50
CA LEU A 67 19.65 28.83 -21.05
C LEU A 67 20.25 30.14 -20.52
N VAL A 68 19.61 31.27 -20.84
CA VAL A 68 19.94 32.55 -20.21
C VAL A 68 19.36 32.56 -18.80
N PRO A 69 20.16 32.81 -17.75
CA PRO A 69 19.69 32.93 -16.37
C PRO A 69 18.51 33.90 -16.28
N PRO A 70 17.38 33.52 -15.65
CA PRO A 70 16.17 34.35 -15.64
C PRO A 70 16.31 35.67 -14.88
N PHE A 71 17.24 35.78 -13.92
CA PHE A 71 17.54 36.96 -13.11
C PHE A 71 18.87 36.77 -12.36
N GLU A 72 19.50 37.83 -11.84
CA GLU A 72 20.75 37.70 -11.07
C GLU A 72 20.53 36.98 -9.72
N ALA A 73 21.40 36.01 -9.42
CA ALA A 73 21.41 35.25 -8.19
C ALA A 73 21.65 36.17 -6.98
N TYR A 74 20.90 35.91 -5.92
CA TYR A 74 20.90 36.76 -4.73
C TYR A 74 22.26 36.79 -4.02
N SER A 75 22.79 37.99 -3.75
CA SER A 75 24.10 38.19 -3.10
C SER A 75 24.05 39.00 -1.80
N GLY A 76 22.84 39.24 -1.26
CA GLY A 76 22.63 40.00 -0.03
C GLY A 76 22.79 39.18 1.26
N ASP A 77 22.46 39.79 2.39
CA ASP A 77 22.61 39.23 3.75
C ASP A 77 21.31 38.76 4.42
N LYS A 78 20.15 39.06 3.80
CA LYS A 78 18.84 38.58 4.27
C LYS A 78 18.59 37.10 3.92
N PRO A 79 17.59 36.44 4.57
CA PRO A 79 17.28 35.04 4.33
C PRO A 79 17.05 34.66 2.86
N PHE A 80 17.60 33.54 2.39
CA PHE A 80 17.47 33.17 0.97
C PHE A 80 17.35 31.67 0.74
N VAL A 81 16.81 31.33 -0.43
CA VAL A 81 16.62 29.96 -0.92
C VAL A 81 17.76 29.61 -1.86
N PHE A 82 18.50 28.55 -1.54
CA PHE A 82 19.46 27.93 -2.45
C PHE A 82 18.73 26.94 -3.35
N VAL A 83 18.87 27.05 -4.67
CA VAL A 83 18.24 26.15 -5.64
C VAL A 83 19.27 25.22 -6.27
N SER A 84 19.11 23.92 -6.01
CA SER A 84 19.88 22.83 -6.64
C SER A 84 19.07 22.20 -7.77
N TYR A 85 19.68 22.07 -8.95
CA TYR A 85 19.07 21.44 -10.12
C TYR A 85 20.13 20.91 -11.10
N SER A 86 19.75 20.00 -12.01
CA SER A 86 20.63 19.64 -13.11
C SER A 86 20.59 20.72 -14.19
N HIS A 87 21.74 21.08 -14.74
CA HIS A 87 21.81 22.02 -15.87
C HIS A 87 20.97 21.56 -17.07
N ALA A 88 20.76 20.25 -17.23
CA ALA A 88 19.91 19.69 -18.28
C ALA A 88 18.40 19.99 -18.06
N ASP A 89 18.00 20.37 -16.84
CA ASP A 89 16.64 20.77 -16.46
C ASP A 89 16.42 22.28 -16.49
N GLY A 90 17.44 23.06 -16.90
CA GLY A 90 17.43 24.52 -16.78
C GLY A 90 16.18 25.18 -17.40
N GLU A 91 15.68 24.67 -18.53
CA GLU A 91 14.49 25.23 -19.19
C GLU A 91 13.24 25.17 -18.30
N LEU A 92 13.03 24.04 -17.62
CA LEU A 92 11.90 23.83 -16.72
C LEU A 92 12.12 24.59 -15.40
N VAL A 93 13.34 24.53 -14.86
CA VAL A 93 13.68 25.12 -13.56
C VAL A 93 13.65 26.64 -13.61
N PHE A 94 14.16 27.26 -14.69
CA PHE A 94 14.19 28.71 -14.86
C PHE A 94 12.80 29.33 -14.86
N ARG A 95 11.81 28.62 -15.41
CA ARG A 95 10.41 29.04 -15.33
C ARG A 95 9.89 29.05 -13.89
N GLU A 96 10.24 28.04 -13.10
CA GLU A 96 9.76 27.93 -11.72
C GLU A 96 10.45 28.94 -10.79
N ILE A 97 11.77 29.07 -10.87
CA ILE A 97 12.50 30.04 -10.04
C ILE A 97 12.15 31.48 -10.40
N ARG A 98 11.78 31.78 -11.66
CA ARG A 98 11.28 33.10 -12.06
C ARG A 98 10.00 33.44 -11.33
N ARG A 99 9.03 32.51 -11.28
CA ARG A 99 7.76 32.71 -10.54
C ARG A 99 8.01 32.95 -9.06
N LEU A 100 8.92 32.18 -8.45
CA LEU A 100 9.30 32.37 -7.05
C LEU A 100 9.98 33.72 -6.81
N HIS A 101 10.86 34.15 -7.71
CA HIS A 101 11.52 35.45 -7.65
C HIS A 101 10.51 36.61 -7.74
N GLU A 102 9.58 36.54 -8.71
CA GLU A 102 8.50 37.51 -8.89
C GLU A 102 7.54 37.55 -7.68
N ALA A 103 7.35 36.41 -6.99
CA ALA A 103 6.61 36.33 -5.73
C ALA A 103 7.37 36.93 -4.52
N GLY A 104 8.61 37.38 -4.72
CA GLY A 104 9.42 38.07 -3.72
C GLY A 104 10.47 37.22 -3.02
N TYR A 105 10.60 35.94 -3.35
CA TYR A 105 11.60 35.06 -2.73
C TYR A 105 13.00 35.43 -3.22
N ARG A 106 13.95 35.50 -2.27
CA ARG A 106 15.37 35.73 -2.56
C ARG A 106 16.00 34.40 -2.95
N ILE A 107 16.43 34.27 -4.20
CA ILE A 107 16.86 32.99 -4.77
C ILE A 107 18.32 33.06 -5.19
N TRP A 108 19.09 32.08 -4.73
CA TRP A 108 20.44 31.81 -5.18
C TRP A 108 20.42 30.52 -6.01
N TYR A 109 21.06 30.52 -7.17
CA TYR A 109 21.19 29.35 -8.05
C TYR A 109 22.47 29.48 -8.88
N ASP A 110 22.94 28.37 -9.46
CA ASP A 110 24.07 28.43 -10.40
C ASP A 110 23.61 29.05 -11.73
N GLU A 111 24.12 30.24 -12.04
CA GLU A 111 23.85 31.00 -13.26
C GLU A 111 24.55 30.43 -14.50
N GLY A 112 25.46 29.46 -14.35
CA GLY A 112 26.26 28.93 -15.43
C GLY A 112 27.48 29.81 -15.76
N ILE A 113 28.63 29.13 -15.81
CA ILE A 113 30.00 29.56 -16.15
C ILE A 113 30.26 31.06 -16.45
N ASP A 114 30.92 31.72 -15.49
CA ASP A 114 31.88 32.81 -15.75
C ASP A 114 33.30 32.32 -15.35
N PRO A 115 34.27 32.21 -16.28
CA PRO A 115 35.56 31.57 -16.00
C PRO A 115 36.48 32.49 -15.17
N GLY A 116 36.73 32.15 -13.89
CA GLY A 116 37.85 32.80 -13.18
C GLY A 116 37.94 32.83 -11.65
N GLN A 117 37.02 32.26 -10.86
CA GLN A 117 37.15 32.24 -9.39
C GLN A 117 36.97 30.82 -8.81
N ASP A 118 37.42 30.58 -7.57
CA ASP A 118 37.32 29.29 -6.88
C ASP A 118 35.86 28.89 -6.62
N TRP A 119 35.21 28.37 -7.68
CA TRP A 119 33.80 28.04 -7.80
C TRP A 119 33.26 27.08 -6.72
N PRO A 120 33.96 25.99 -6.34
CA PRO A 120 33.43 25.05 -5.35
C PRO A 120 33.26 25.66 -3.94
N GLU A 121 34.13 26.60 -3.55
CA GLU A 121 34.05 27.23 -2.22
C GLU A 121 32.91 28.24 -2.14
N HIS A 122 32.63 28.94 -3.25
CA HIS A 122 31.50 29.87 -3.34
C HIS A 122 30.14 29.15 -3.29
N ILE A 123 29.98 28.06 -4.06
CA ILE A 123 28.76 27.24 -4.02
C ILE A 123 28.58 26.60 -2.63
N ALA A 124 29.64 26.01 -2.08
CA ALA A 124 29.58 25.41 -0.74
C ALA A 124 29.22 26.44 0.33
N LYS A 125 29.75 27.67 0.23
CA LYS A 125 29.41 28.77 1.13
C LYS A 125 27.93 29.17 0.98
N ALA A 126 27.42 29.29 -0.23
CA ALA A 126 26.01 29.58 -0.47
C ALA A 126 25.09 28.49 0.13
N VAL A 127 25.44 27.21 0.00
CA VAL A 127 24.72 26.10 0.67
C VAL A 127 24.81 26.21 2.20
N ILE A 128 25.95 26.65 2.75
CA ILE A 128 26.15 26.82 4.19
C ILE A 128 25.42 28.05 4.74
N ASP A 129 25.23 29.09 3.93
CA ASP A 129 24.67 30.35 4.38
C ASP A 129 23.16 30.45 4.11
N CYS A 130 22.59 29.62 3.23
CA CYS A 130 21.16 29.65 2.92
C CYS A 130 20.25 29.24 4.08
N ASP A 131 19.01 29.72 4.06
CA ASP A 131 17.99 29.41 5.08
C ASP A 131 17.12 28.23 4.67
N LEU A 132 16.98 28.03 3.37
CA LEU A 132 16.26 26.91 2.78
C LEU A 132 17.04 26.37 1.57
N PHE A 133 17.17 25.05 1.51
CA PHE A 133 17.70 24.32 0.37
C PHE A 133 16.52 23.73 -0.44
N LEU A 134 16.34 24.21 -1.67
CA LEU A 134 15.30 23.78 -2.60
C LEU A 134 15.92 22.92 -3.71
N MET A 135 15.54 21.65 -3.78
CA MET A 135 16.04 20.71 -4.78
C MET A 135 14.98 20.43 -5.85
N PHE A 136 15.30 20.65 -7.12
CA PHE A 136 14.52 20.14 -8.24
C PHE A 136 15.02 18.76 -8.67
N THR A 137 14.21 17.74 -8.35
CA THR A 137 14.53 16.33 -8.55
C THR A 137 14.03 15.84 -9.91
N SER A 138 14.95 15.22 -10.67
CA SER A 138 14.72 14.53 -11.94
C SER A 138 15.72 13.35 -12.02
N PRO A 139 15.57 12.36 -12.91
CA PRO A 139 16.58 11.33 -13.18
C PRO A 139 17.95 11.94 -13.52
N ARG A 140 17.96 13.10 -14.18
CA ARG A 140 19.18 13.84 -14.56
C ARG A 140 19.86 14.46 -13.34
N SER A 141 19.09 15.04 -12.41
CA SER A 141 19.65 15.62 -11.18
C SER A 141 20.03 14.55 -10.15
N ALA A 142 19.29 13.44 -10.10
CA ALA A 142 19.65 12.26 -9.32
C ALA A 142 20.93 11.57 -9.82
N ALA A 143 21.21 11.63 -11.12
CA ALA A 143 22.46 11.15 -11.73
C ALA A 143 23.66 12.09 -11.52
N SER A 144 23.42 13.37 -11.24
CA SER A 144 24.46 14.43 -11.17
C SER A 144 25.30 14.34 -9.90
N GLU A 145 26.63 14.26 -10.05
CA GLU A 145 27.57 14.25 -8.93
C GLU A 145 27.54 15.57 -8.14
N ASN A 146 27.43 16.72 -8.84
CA ASN A 146 27.35 18.03 -8.21
C ASN A 146 26.11 18.15 -7.32
N CYS A 147 24.92 17.80 -7.83
CA CYS A 147 23.68 17.85 -7.06
C CYS A 147 23.76 16.93 -5.83
N ARG A 148 24.33 15.73 -5.97
CA ARG A 148 24.53 14.80 -4.84
C ARG A 148 25.45 15.41 -3.77
N ASN A 149 26.52 16.06 -4.16
CA ASN A 149 27.47 16.70 -3.24
C ASN A 149 26.81 17.88 -2.50
N GLU A 150 26.04 18.71 -3.19
CA GLU A 150 25.30 19.83 -2.61
C GLU A 150 24.22 19.34 -1.63
N VAL A 151 23.42 18.34 -2.01
CA VAL A 151 22.43 17.70 -1.13
C VAL A 151 23.11 17.15 0.13
N ASN A 152 24.22 16.40 -0.03
CA ASN A 152 24.94 15.85 1.10
C ASN A 152 25.47 16.96 2.04
N LEU A 153 25.98 18.06 1.49
CA LEU A 153 26.43 19.20 2.26
C LEU A 153 25.26 19.85 3.03
N ALA A 154 24.13 20.11 2.37
CA ALA A 154 22.97 20.74 2.97
C ALA A 154 22.39 19.90 4.12
N LEU A 155 22.26 18.59 3.91
CA LEU A 155 21.79 17.64 4.93
C LEU A 155 22.77 17.52 6.10
N ASN A 156 24.08 17.46 5.83
CA ASN A 156 25.10 17.46 6.88
C ASN A 156 25.08 18.74 7.73
N ARG A 157 24.71 19.87 7.12
CA ARG A 157 24.55 21.16 7.80
C ARG A 157 23.15 21.37 8.39
N LYS A 158 22.26 20.37 8.29
CA LYS A 158 20.87 20.40 8.80
C LYS A 158 20.08 21.60 8.27
N LYS A 159 20.27 21.95 7.00
CA LYS A 159 19.48 22.99 6.34
C LYS A 159 18.01 22.58 6.25
N LYS A 160 17.10 23.55 6.35
CA LYS A 160 15.71 23.32 5.96
C LYS A 160 15.74 22.88 4.50
N PHE A 161 15.00 21.83 4.16
CA PHE A 161 15.14 21.16 2.88
C PHE A 161 13.75 20.91 2.29
N LEU A 162 13.56 21.31 1.03
CA LEU A 162 12.35 21.04 0.25
C LEU A 162 12.73 20.41 -1.08
N ALA A 163 12.17 19.24 -1.39
CA ALA A 163 12.35 18.59 -2.68
C ALA A 163 11.11 18.81 -3.57
N ILE A 164 11.32 19.16 -4.84
CA ILE A 164 10.28 19.24 -5.87
C ILE A 164 10.65 18.27 -6.99
N TYR A 165 9.87 17.22 -7.19
CA TYR A 165 10.06 16.28 -8.29
C TYR A 165 9.41 16.82 -9.55
N LEU A 166 10.22 17.11 -10.57
CA LEU A 166 9.75 17.61 -11.87
C LEU A 166 9.13 16.49 -12.72
N GLU A 167 9.62 15.26 -12.56
CA GLU A 167 9.16 14.05 -13.24
C GLU A 167 9.40 12.83 -12.34
N HIS A 168 8.81 11.67 -12.67
CA HIS A 168 9.03 10.43 -11.92
C HIS A 168 10.53 10.09 -11.88
N THR A 169 11.08 9.94 -10.67
CA THR A 169 12.52 9.78 -10.47
C THR A 169 12.80 8.73 -9.41
N GLU A 170 13.51 7.67 -9.79
CA GLU A 170 14.10 6.72 -8.84
C GLU A 170 15.41 7.28 -8.29
N LEU A 171 15.52 7.40 -6.96
CA LEU A 171 16.73 7.87 -6.31
C LEU A 171 17.76 6.75 -6.22
N PRO A 172 19.05 7.02 -6.47
CA PRO A 172 20.11 6.06 -6.16
C PRO A 172 20.09 5.70 -4.66
N PRO A 173 20.43 4.46 -4.25
CA PRO A 173 20.30 3.99 -2.86
C PRO A 173 20.97 4.90 -1.81
N GLY A 174 22.12 5.51 -2.15
CA GLY A 174 22.81 6.43 -1.24
C GLY A 174 22.10 7.78 -1.05
N LEU A 175 21.31 8.22 -2.03
CA LEU A 175 20.52 9.44 -1.96
C LEU A 175 19.16 9.17 -1.30
N GLU A 176 18.55 8.02 -1.59
CA GLU A 176 17.34 7.51 -0.93
C GLU A 176 17.53 7.38 0.59
N LEU A 177 18.64 6.78 1.05
CA LEU A 177 18.98 6.68 2.48
C LEU A 177 19.03 8.05 3.19
N ARG A 178 19.29 9.13 2.45
CA ARG A 178 19.53 10.47 2.99
C ARG A 178 18.32 11.40 2.83
N MET A 179 17.49 11.15 1.82
CA MET A 179 16.35 11.97 1.44
C MET A 179 14.99 11.30 1.67
N GLY A 180 14.92 9.99 1.91
CA GLY A 180 13.67 9.21 1.97
C GLY A 180 12.65 9.71 2.99
N ASP A 181 13.11 10.29 4.09
CA ASP A 181 12.26 10.82 5.16
C ASP A 181 11.88 12.31 4.95
N LEU A 182 12.34 12.96 3.88
CA LEU A 182 12.11 14.39 3.65
C LEU A 182 10.79 14.65 2.92
N GLN A 183 10.10 15.70 3.35
CA GLN A 183 8.88 16.17 2.69
C GLN A 183 9.19 16.60 1.24
N ALA A 184 8.44 16.04 0.29
CA ALA A 184 8.60 16.31 -1.13
C ALA A 184 7.28 16.73 -1.81
N ILE A 185 7.39 17.54 -2.85
CA ILE A 185 6.27 17.95 -3.72
C ILE A 185 6.44 17.24 -5.08
N LEU A 186 5.48 16.40 -5.44
CA LEU A 186 5.47 15.66 -6.70
C LEU A 186 4.77 16.46 -7.81
N LYS A 187 5.46 17.44 -8.42
CA LYS A 187 4.88 18.35 -9.43
C LYS A 187 4.17 17.59 -10.55
N PHE A 188 4.77 16.51 -11.03
CA PHE A 188 4.23 15.69 -12.13
C PHE A 188 2.94 14.91 -11.78
N ARG A 189 2.51 14.87 -10.52
CA ARG A 189 1.27 14.21 -10.07
C ARG A 189 0.16 15.20 -9.68
N MET A 190 0.30 16.48 -10.00
CA MET A 190 -0.69 17.48 -9.59
C MET A 190 -0.82 18.64 -10.60
N PRO A 191 -2.01 19.22 -10.75
CA PRO A 191 -2.21 20.42 -11.56
C PRO A 191 -1.34 21.61 -11.11
N ASP A 192 -0.97 22.50 -12.03
CA ASP A 192 -0.05 23.63 -11.77
C ASP A 192 -0.56 24.53 -10.63
N ALA A 193 -1.88 24.70 -10.47
CA ALA A 193 -2.47 25.49 -9.37
C ALA A 193 -2.22 24.86 -7.98
N THR A 194 -2.46 23.56 -7.84
CA THR A 194 -2.22 22.80 -6.59
C THR A 194 -0.74 22.74 -6.26
N TYR A 195 0.10 22.54 -7.28
CA TYR A 195 1.55 22.61 -7.15
C TYR A 195 1.99 23.97 -6.61
N ARG A 196 1.56 25.07 -7.24
CA ARG A 196 1.90 26.44 -6.79
C ARG A 196 1.49 26.69 -5.35
N LYS A 197 0.27 26.29 -4.97
CA LYS A 197 -0.22 26.42 -3.58
C LYS A 197 0.67 25.66 -2.60
N LYS A 198 0.99 24.38 -2.87
CA LYS A 198 1.86 23.56 -2.00
C LYS A 198 3.27 24.12 -1.88
N VAL A 199 3.85 24.59 -2.98
CA VAL A 199 5.18 25.23 -2.97
C VAL A 199 5.15 26.47 -2.09
N TYR A 200 4.20 27.39 -2.29
CA TYR A 200 4.13 28.60 -1.49
C TYR A 200 3.82 28.32 -0.01
N MET A 201 2.93 27.38 0.31
CA MET A 201 2.69 26.95 1.69
C MET A 201 3.97 26.42 2.35
N GLY A 202 4.73 25.59 1.63
CA GLY A 202 6.00 25.04 2.12
C GLY A 202 7.05 26.13 2.34
N LEU A 203 7.21 27.04 1.38
CA LEU A 203 8.16 28.14 1.47
C LEU A 203 7.83 29.10 2.63
N GLU A 204 6.57 29.49 2.80
CA GLU A 204 6.13 30.36 3.92
C GLU A 204 6.34 29.68 5.28
N ALA A 205 5.95 28.41 5.41
CA ALA A 205 6.12 27.65 6.65
C ALA A 205 7.61 27.46 7.02
N MET A 206 8.47 27.27 6.01
CA MET A 206 9.90 27.04 6.24
C MET A 206 10.67 28.34 6.43
N LEU A 207 10.37 29.43 5.73
CA LEU A 207 11.15 30.68 5.83
C LEU A 207 10.64 31.62 6.93
N GLY A 208 9.33 31.58 7.24
CA GLY A 208 8.72 32.42 8.28
C GLY A 208 8.66 33.92 7.94
N GLU A 209 8.30 34.74 8.93
CA GLU A 209 8.17 36.19 8.76
C GLU A 209 9.49 36.84 8.29
N GLY A 210 9.45 37.54 7.15
CA GLY A 210 10.63 38.15 6.53
C GLY A 210 11.38 37.24 5.54
N GLY A 211 10.84 36.05 5.25
CA GLY A 211 11.38 35.08 4.29
C GLY A 211 11.37 35.53 2.82
N ARG A 212 10.53 36.51 2.47
CA ARG A 212 10.44 37.11 1.14
C ARG A 212 10.16 38.61 1.23
N ASP A 213 10.43 39.34 0.17
CA ASP A 213 10.11 40.76 0.06
C ASP A 213 8.72 40.92 -0.61
N LEU A 214 7.75 41.53 0.07
CA LEU A 214 6.38 41.65 -0.46
C LEU A 214 6.36 42.57 -1.71
N PRO A 215 5.74 42.14 -2.83
CA PRO A 215 5.68 42.97 -4.04
C PRO A 215 4.76 44.19 -3.84
N GLU A 216 5.01 45.28 -4.57
CA GLU A 216 4.23 46.54 -4.48
C GLU A 216 2.82 46.45 -5.14
N GLY A 217 2.25 45.25 -5.31
CA GLY A 217 0.99 44.99 -6.01
C GLY A 217 0.24 43.75 -5.48
N ASP A 218 -0.55 43.08 -6.34
CA ASP A 218 -1.23 41.83 -5.97
C ASP A 218 -0.22 40.77 -5.54
N ASP A 219 -0.45 40.15 -4.38
CA ASP A 219 0.45 39.14 -3.83
C ASP A 219 0.11 37.76 -4.44
N PRO A 220 0.93 37.23 -5.35
CA PRO A 220 0.66 35.96 -6.02
C PRO A 220 0.64 34.78 -5.04
N VAL A 221 1.32 34.91 -3.89
CA VAL A 221 1.28 33.93 -2.82
C VAL A 221 -0.09 33.96 -2.15
N ALA A 222 -0.58 35.13 -1.75
CA ALA A 222 -1.91 35.26 -1.15
C ALA A 222 -3.03 34.83 -2.10
N GLU A 223 -2.91 35.11 -3.41
CA GLU A 223 -3.86 34.65 -4.42
C GLU A 223 -3.85 33.13 -4.57
N ALA A 224 -2.66 32.52 -4.69
CA ALA A 224 -2.54 31.06 -4.77
C ALA A 224 -3.01 30.34 -3.50
N LEU A 225 -2.86 30.96 -2.32
CA LEU A 225 -3.35 30.42 -1.05
C LEU A 225 -4.87 30.49 -0.91
N LYS A 226 -5.54 31.44 -1.58
CA LYS A 226 -7.01 31.55 -1.65
C LYS A 226 -7.64 30.47 -2.54
N ILE A 227 -6.87 29.79 -3.40
CA ILE A 227 -7.38 28.72 -4.26
C ILE A 227 -7.77 27.53 -3.39
N GLU A 228 -9.07 27.23 -3.30
CA GLU A 228 -9.57 25.96 -2.74
C GLU A 228 -9.32 24.83 -3.75
N VAL A 229 -8.67 23.75 -3.30
CA VAL A 229 -8.03 22.71 -4.13
C VAL A 229 -9.03 21.85 -4.93
N VAL A 230 -10.34 22.02 -4.71
CA VAL A 230 -11.40 21.17 -5.27
C VAL A 230 -11.81 21.57 -6.70
N ALA A 231 -11.54 22.81 -7.16
CA ALA A 231 -12.17 23.35 -8.37
C ALA A 231 -11.65 22.80 -9.71
N ASP A 232 -10.37 22.41 -9.83
CA ASP A 232 -9.81 21.94 -11.11
C ASP A 232 -9.93 20.42 -11.30
N TYR A 233 -10.05 19.64 -10.22
CA TYR A 233 -10.08 18.17 -10.30
C TYR A 233 -11.42 17.64 -10.85
N LEU A 234 -12.48 18.46 -10.81
CA LEU A 234 -13.82 18.13 -11.32
C LEU A 234 -14.02 18.50 -12.80
N MET A 235 -13.04 19.17 -13.44
CA MET A 235 -13.14 19.75 -14.79
C MET A 235 -12.24 19.09 -15.85
N ALA A 236 -11.44 18.09 -15.48
CA ALA A 236 -10.59 17.37 -16.43
C ALA A 236 -11.41 16.40 -17.33
N PRO A 237 -11.24 16.41 -18.66
CA PRO A 237 -11.90 15.46 -19.54
C PRO A 237 -11.30 14.04 -19.39
N VAL A 238 -12.17 13.04 -19.54
CA VAL A 238 -11.86 11.60 -19.48
C VAL A 238 -11.10 11.17 -20.74
N ASP A 239 -9.90 10.59 -20.59
CA ASP A 239 -9.24 9.83 -21.66
C ASP A 239 -9.22 8.34 -21.29
N ALA A 240 -9.91 7.54 -22.11
CA ALA A 240 -10.26 6.14 -21.84
C ALA A 240 -9.18 5.11 -22.22
N ASP A 241 -7.96 5.52 -22.60
CA ASP A 241 -7.02 4.63 -23.31
C ASP A 241 -5.66 4.38 -22.64
N LEU A 242 -5.42 4.79 -21.39
CA LEU A 242 -4.13 4.56 -20.69
C LEU A 242 -4.16 3.55 -19.53
N ALA A 243 -5.32 2.93 -19.24
CA ALA A 243 -5.52 2.04 -18.10
C ALA A 243 -4.85 0.64 -18.20
N SER A 244 -3.74 0.46 -18.93
CA SER A 244 -3.20 -0.90 -19.18
C SER A 244 -1.72 -1.16 -18.92
N GLU A 245 -0.91 -0.20 -18.48
CA GLU A 245 0.49 -0.49 -18.14
C GLU A 245 0.89 0.17 -16.81
N TYR A 246 1.44 -0.64 -15.91
CA TYR A 246 2.09 -0.31 -14.62
C TYR A 246 1.26 -0.40 -13.32
N LEU A 247 1.02 -1.63 -12.86
CA LEU A 247 1.33 -2.04 -11.47
C LEU A 247 2.78 -2.60 -11.47
N PRO A 248 3.61 -2.66 -10.39
CA PRO A 248 3.26 -2.68 -8.96
C PRO A 248 4.31 -2.06 -7.95
N LYS A 249 3.98 -2.15 -6.64
CA LYS A 249 4.80 -2.50 -5.45
C LYS A 249 4.90 -1.47 -4.31
N GLU A 250 4.29 -1.86 -3.18
CA GLU A 250 4.53 -1.37 -1.83
C GLU A 250 5.94 -1.75 -1.31
N GLU A 251 6.50 -0.89 -0.47
CA GLU A 251 7.28 -1.28 0.71
C GLU A 251 7.07 -0.24 1.83
N ALA A 252 6.98 -0.73 3.06
CA ALA A 252 6.34 -0.10 4.20
C ALA A 252 7.31 0.47 5.27
N SER A 253 6.72 1.36 6.08
CA SER A 253 6.98 1.63 7.51
C SER A 253 8.12 2.60 7.92
N SER A 254 7.80 3.58 8.76
CA SER A 254 7.90 3.39 10.22
C SER A 254 7.42 4.62 11.00
N SER A 255 6.62 4.35 12.03
CA SER A 255 6.06 5.33 12.96
C SER A 255 7.05 5.68 14.08
N LYS A 256 7.01 6.92 14.59
CA LYS A 256 7.36 7.23 15.99
C LYS A 256 6.47 8.31 16.60
N SER A 257 5.75 7.87 17.63
CA SER A 257 4.97 8.63 18.60
C SER A 257 5.80 9.61 19.43
N ALA A 258 5.24 10.79 19.76
CA ALA A 258 5.52 11.49 21.02
C ALA A 258 4.40 12.47 21.44
N LYS A 259 4.08 12.46 22.74
CA LYS A 259 2.97 13.13 23.43
C LYS A 259 3.31 14.54 23.95
N LYS A 260 2.23 15.33 24.16
CA LYS A 260 1.97 16.41 25.16
C LYS A 260 2.48 17.85 24.90
N GLY A 261 1.55 18.81 25.02
CA GLY A 261 1.84 20.19 25.42
C GLY A 261 0.62 21.13 25.36
N VAL A 262 -0.02 21.38 26.52
CA VAL A 262 -1.10 22.37 26.73
C VAL A 262 -0.56 23.80 26.64
N GLY A 263 -1.26 24.69 25.94
CA GLY A 263 -0.98 26.14 25.88
C GLY A 263 -2.23 26.95 25.58
N ILE A 264 -2.64 27.76 26.56
CA ILE A 264 -3.91 28.47 26.70
C ILE A 264 -3.89 29.85 26.01
N SER A 265 -5.02 30.19 25.38
CA SER A 265 -5.66 31.50 25.18
C SER A 265 -4.80 32.76 25.02
N PHE A 266 -4.86 33.42 23.85
CA PHE A 266 -4.80 34.89 23.73
C PHE A 266 -5.16 35.40 22.30
N VAL A 267 -6.40 35.23 21.81
CA VAL A 267 -6.84 35.92 20.54
C VAL A 267 -8.27 36.49 20.60
N TRP A 268 -9.13 36.05 21.52
CA TRP A 268 -10.56 36.46 21.50
C TRP A 268 -10.89 37.84 22.10
N ALA A 269 -9.90 38.66 22.50
CA ALA A 269 -10.16 39.97 23.11
C ALA A 269 -10.03 41.17 22.14
N LEU A 270 -9.45 41.01 20.96
CA LEU A 270 -9.23 42.13 20.03
C LEU A 270 -10.37 42.35 19.01
N ALA A 271 -11.11 41.29 18.66
CA ALA A 271 -12.19 41.35 17.67
C ALA A 271 -13.47 42.04 18.21
N ALA A 272 -13.74 41.94 19.52
CA ALA A 272 -14.90 42.57 20.14
C ALA A 272 -14.79 44.10 20.26
N VAL A 273 -13.56 44.65 20.28
CA VAL A 273 -13.32 46.10 20.41
C VAL A 273 -13.49 46.82 19.06
N CYS A 274 -13.26 46.14 17.94
CA CYS A 274 -13.39 46.74 16.60
C CYS A 274 -14.86 46.84 16.14
N ILE A 275 -15.71 45.88 16.53
CA ILE A 275 -17.14 45.86 16.17
C ILE A 275 -17.94 46.91 16.95
N ALA A 276 -17.57 47.19 18.21
CA ALA A 276 -18.22 48.23 19.01
C ALA A 276 -17.96 49.66 18.50
N LEU A 277 -16.79 49.92 17.92
CA LEU A 277 -16.45 51.23 17.35
C LEU A 277 -17.16 51.48 16.01
N ALA A 278 -17.36 50.45 15.18
CA ALA A 278 -18.09 50.57 13.92
C ALA A 278 -19.57 50.91 14.13
N VAL A 279 -20.22 50.33 15.15
CA VAL A 279 -21.63 50.61 15.50
C VAL A 279 -21.79 52.01 16.10
N TYR A 280 -20.78 52.52 16.82
CA TYR A 280 -20.81 53.87 17.39
C TYR A 280 -20.74 54.97 16.31
N PHE A 281 -19.97 54.76 15.23
CA PHE A 281 -19.91 55.74 14.14
C PHE A 281 -21.13 55.71 13.22
N TYR A 282 -21.74 54.54 13.01
CA TYR A 282 -22.92 54.42 12.15
C TYR A 282 -24.18 55.05 12.77
N THR A 283 -24.25 55.17 14.10
CA THR A 283 -25.42 55.70 14.81
C THR A 283 -25.42 57.23 15.02
N GLN A 284 -24.36 57.93 14.63
CA GLN A 284 -24.23 59.39 14.79
C GLN A 284 -24.62 60.21 13.55
N GLN A 285 -24.84 59.59 12.38
CA GLN A 285 -25.11 60.34 11.15
C GLN A 285 -26.59 60.71 10.93
N ASP A 286 -27.50 60.24 11.80
CA ASP A 286 -28.96 60.37 11.60
C ASP A 286 -29.70 61.20 12.67
N ARG A 287 -29.02 62.14 13.35
CA ARG A 287 -29.66 63.04 14.31
C ARG A 287 -29.22 64.51 14.20
N GLY A 288 -30.09 65.32 13.58
CA GLY A 288 -30.16 66.78 13.70
C GLY A 288 -30.56 67.42 12.36
N GLU A 289 -31.64 68.18 12.19
CA GLU A 289 -32.51 68.90 13.13
C GLU A 289 -33.93 69.05 12.55
N ASN A 290 -34.91 68.98 13.47
CA ASN A 290 -36.33 69.29 13.29
C ASN A 290 -36.62 70.69 13.87
N ASN A 291 -37.70 71.33 13.38
CA ASN A 291 -38.67 72.25 14.05
C ASN A 291 -38.90 73.56 13.25
N SER A 292 -40.10 74.13 13.09
CA SER A 292 -41.40 73.93 13.75
C SER A 292 -42.61 74.43 12.92
N ALA A 293 -43.72 73.70 13.07
CA ALA A 293 -45.16 74.02 12.97
C ALA A 293 -45.67 75.42 12.53
N LYS A 294 -46.70 75.43 11.65
CA LYS A 294 -48.10 75.83 11.97
C LYS A 294 -49.10 75.69 10.81
N GLN A 295 -50.22 75.00 11.11
CA GLN A 295 -51.65 75.24 10.79
C GLN A 295 -52.15 75.51 9.36
N ASP A 296 -53.12 74.68 8.95
CA ASP A 296 -54.09 74.84 7.83
C ASP A 296 -54.97 76.11 7.94
N PRO A 297 -55.39 76.73 6.81
CA PRO A 297 -56.72 76.41 6.25
C PRO A 297 -56.87 76.47 4.70
N LYS A 298 -57.85 75.73 4.15
CA LYS A 298 -58.48 75.89 2.81
C LYS A 298 -59.42 77.13 2.77
N PRO A 299 -59.97 77.62 1.62
CA PRO A 299 -59.75 77.30 0.18
C PRO A 299 -59.71 78.51 -0.85
N GLN A 300 -59.16 78.26 -2.06
CA GLN A 300 -59.50 78.82 -3.41
C GLN A 300 -59.36 80.35 -3.72
N PRO A 301 -59.44 80.81 -5.00
CA PRO A 301 -58.59 80.52 -6.18
C PRO A 301 -58.22 81.81 -6.97
N VAL A 302 -56.99 82.01 -7.47
CA VAL A 302 -56.75 83.00 -8.55
C VAL A 302 -55.58 82.56 -9.46
N GLU A 303 -55.89 82.39 -10.74
CA GLU A 303 -54.98 82.19 -11.87
C GLU A 303 -54.01 83.37 -12.07
N MET A 304 -52.75 83.07 -12.39
CA MET A 304 -51.96 83.83 -13.38
C MET A 304 -50.79 82.99 -13.93
N ALA A 305 -51.02 82.44 -15.12
CA ALA A 305 -50.13 82.23 -16.27
C ALA A 305 -48.62 81.87 -16.14
N LEU A 306 -48.32 80.66 -16.67
CA LEU A 306 -47.17 80.16 -17.48
C LEU A 306 -45.82 79.78 -16.81
N PRO A 307 -45.03 78.80 -17.34
CA PRO A 307 -45.27 77.77 -18.37
C PRO A 307 -44.96 76.32 -17.92
N LEU A 308 -45.10 75.36 -18.85
CA LEU A 308 -44.85 73.92 -18.72
C LEU A 308 -43.51 73.54 -18.07
N ASP A 309 -43.47 72.39 -17.38
CA ASP A 309 -42.30 71.51 -17.47
C ASP A 309 -42.72 70.04 -17.57
N ALA A 310 -42.29 69.43 -18.67
CA ALA A 310 -42.30 67.99 -18.86
C ALA A 310 -41.21 67.40 -17.94
N LYS A 311 -41.56 66.44 -17.07
CA LYS A 311 -40.54 65.62 -16.39
C LYS A 311 -39.56 65.12 -17.45
N SER A 312 -38.29 65.42 -17.26
CA SER A 312 -37.26 65.07 -18.23
C SER A 312 -37.23 63.55 -18.39
N LYS A 313 -37.00 63.07 -19.62
CA LYS A 313 -36.92 61.63 -19.93
C LYS A 313 -35.92 60.89 -19.03
N GLN A 314 -34.88 61.59 -18.60
CA GLN A 314 -33.84 61.09 -17.69
C GLN A 314 -34.34 60.84 -16.25
N GLU A 315 -35.27 61.63 -15.72
CA GLU A 315 -35.80 61.42 -14.37
C GLU A 315 -36.77 60.22 -14.30
N LEU A 316 -37.53 59.98 -15.36
CA LEU A 316 -38.40 58.81 -15.49
C LEU A 316 -37.59 57.51 -15.70
N GLU A 317 -36.50 57.56 -16.48
CA GLU A 317 -35.57 56.43 -16.65
C GLU A 317 -34.84 56.09 -15.34
N LYS A 318 -34.47 57.11 -14.54
CA LYS A 318 -33.80 56.91 -13.25
C LYS A 318 -34.73 56.27 -12.19
N GLU A 319 -36.00 56.69 -12.15
CA GLU A 319 -37.00 56.14 -11.22
C GLU A 319 -37.43 54.70 -11.59
N GLN A 320 -37.34 54.32 -12.88
CA GLN A 320 -37.51 52.94 -13.34
C GLN A 320 -36.28 52.07 -13.00
N LEU A 321 -35.07 52.58 -13.19
CA LEU A 321 -33.82 51.90 -12.85
C LEU A 321 -33.75 51.59 -11.35
N ASP A 322 -34.09 52.57 -10.49
CA ASP A 322 -34.10 52.38 -9.03
C ASP A 322 -35.12 51.31 -8.57
N ARG A 323 -36.22 51.11 -9.31
CA ARG A 323 -37.20 50.04 -9.01
C ARG A 323 -36.73 48.67 -9.47
N GLU A 324 -36.14 48.57 -10.66
CA GLU A 324 -35.59 47.31 -11.18
C GLU A 324 -34.43 46.82 -10.31
N GLU A 325 -33.57 47.72 -9.82
CA GLU A 325 -32.51 47.39 -8.86
C GLU A 325 -33.07 46.90 -7.51
N LEU A 326 -34.16 47.51 -7.01
CA LEU A 326 -34.83 47.10 -5.77
C LEU A 326 -35.54 45.74 -5.88
N GLU A 327 -36.13 45.43 -7.03
CA GLU A 327 -36.74 44.13 -7.30
C GLU A 327 -35.66 43.05 -7.43
N SER A 328 -34.57 43.32 -8.15
CA SER A 328 -33.41 42.43 -8.24
C SER A 328 -32.80 42.12 -6.86
N LEU A 329 -32.62 43.13 -6.00
CA LEU A 329 -32.12 42.92 -4.63
C LEU A 329 -33.07 42.05 -3.77
N ARG A 330 -34.39 42.19 -3.95
CA ARG A 330 -35.37 41.35 -3.23
C ARG A 330 -35.33 39.90 -3.70
N GLU A 331 -35.19 39.68 -5.00
CA GLU A 331 -35.01 38.34 -5.57
C GLU A 331 -33.71 37.69 -5.09
N MET A 332 -32.61 38.44 -5.03
CA MET A 332 -31.33 37.97 -4.48
C MET A 332 -31.45 37.56 -3.00
N VAL A 333 -32.10 38.37 -2.16
CA VAL A 333 -32.28 38.07 -0.72
C VAL A 333 -33.22 36.87 -0.54
N ALA A 334 -34.26 36.74 -1.36
CA ALA A 334 -35.17 35.59 -1.32
C ALA A 334 -34.44 34.29 -1.72
N LYS A 335 -33.63 34.33 -2.78
CA LYS A 335 -32.78 33.21 -3.21
C LYS A 335 -31.78 32.82 -2.12
N GLN A 336 -31.07 33.78 -1.55
CA GLN A 336 -30.12 33.52 -0.47
C GLN A 336 -30.75 32.85 0.76
N LYS A 337 -31.97 33.27 1.14
CA LYS A 337 -32.70 32.64 2.25
C LYS A 337 -33.14 31.21 1.92
N GLN A 338 -33.54 30.97 0.67
CA GLN A 338 -33.92 29.65 0.19
C GLN A 338 -32.71 28.70 0.13
N ASP A 339 -31.56 29.18 -0.34
CA ASP A 339 -30.30 28.43 -0.37
C ASP A 339 -29.87 28.03 1.05
N GLN A 340 -29.95 28.95 2.02
CA GLN A 340 -29.66 28.67 3.43
C GLN A 340 -30.60 27.62 4.04
N GLU A 341 -31.89 27.64 3.69
CA GLU A 341 -32.86 26.65 4.19
C GLU A 341 -32.57 25.25 3.66
N ILE A 342 -32.20 25.13 2.38
CA ILE A 342 -31.83 23.86 1.74
C ILE A 342 -30.52 23.32 2.33
N GLN A 343 -29.52 24.20 2.54
CA GLN A 343 -28.26 23.84 3.19
C GLN A 343 -28.48 23.33 4.62
N SER A 344 -29.40 23.93 5.39
CA SER A 344 -29.78 23.42 6.71
C SER A 344 -30.42 22.03 6.63
N GLN A 345 -31.38 21.83 5.71
CA GLN A 345 -32.05 20.53 5.53
C GLN A 345 -31.08 19.42 5.15
N LEU A 346 -30.07 19.73 4.34
CA LEU A 346 -29.00 18.80 3.98
C LEU A 346 -28.16 18.41 5.21
N ASN A 347 -27.80 19.39 6.04
CA ASN A 347 -26.99 19.18 7.23
C ASN A 347 -27.74 18.44 8.35
N ASP A 348 -29.05 18.63 8.45
CA ASP A 348 -29.90 18.02 9.49
C ASP A 348 -30.38 16.60 9.13
N ALA A 349 -29.93 16.05 7.99
CA ALA A 349 -30.33 14.72 7.54
C ALA A 349 -29.72 13.62 8.41
N VAL A 350 -30.59 12.72 8.91
CA VAL A 350 -30.21 11.58 9.78
C VAL A 350 -30.22 10.23 9.06
N ASP A 351 -30.59 10.22 7.78
CA ASP A 351 -30.74 9.02 6.97
C ASP A 351 -30.18 9.27 5.57
N LEU A 352 -29.56 8.24 4.97
CA LEU A 352 -28.89 8.34 3.68
C LEU A 352 -29.87 8.71 2.55
N GLN A 353 -31.08 8.14 2.57
CA GLN A 353 -32.08 8.44 1.56
C GLN A 353 -32.53 9.90 1.66
N VAL A 354 -32.80 10.37 2.88
CA VAL A 354 -33.18 11.77 3.13
C VAL A 354 -32.06 12.74 2.73
N TYR A 355 -30.80 12.37 2.99
CA TYR A 355 -29.63 13.16 2.60
C TYR A 355 -29.50 13.27 1.08
N LEU A 356 -29.55 12.15 0.35
CA LEU A 356 -29.43 12.13 -1.11
C LEU A 356 -30.59 12.87 -1.80
N GLU A 357 -31.82 12.72 -1.29
CA GLU A 357 -32.99 13.48 -1.78
C GLU A 357 -32.81 14.99 -1.55
N SER A 358 -32.26 15.40 -0.40
CA SER A 358 -31.97 16.79 -0.08
C SER A 358 -30.84 17.37 -0.94
N LEU A 359 -29.78 16.60 -1.19
CA LEU A 359 -28.67 16.98 -2.06
C LEU A 359 -29.14 17.16 -3.50
N LYS A 360 -29.98 16.25 -4.00
CA LYS A 360 -30.59 16.35 -5.32
C LYS A 360 -31.42 17.62 -5.46
N ARG A 361 -32.25 17.93 -4.46
CA ARG A 361 -33.03 19.17 -4.42
C ARG A 361 -32.14 20.42 -4.40
N ALA A 362 -31.00 20.38 -3.70
CA ALA A 362 -30.04 21.48 -3.68
C ALA A 362 -29.40 21.75 -5.04
N VAL A 363 -29.09 20.70 -5.79
CA VAL A 363 -28.59 20.80 -7.17
C VAL A 363 -29.67 21.32 -8.12
N GLU A 364 -30.90 20.82 -8.03
CA GLU A 364 -32.03 21.26 -8.88
C GLU A 364 -32.40 22.74 -8.70
N LEU A 365 -32.20 23.28 -7.49
CA LEU A 365 -32.50 24.67 -7.15
C LEU A 365 -31.29 25.61 -7.26
N GLU A 366 -30.15 25.12 -7.76
CA GLU A 366 -28.89 25.88 -7.91
C GLU A 366 -28.40 26.52 -6.60
N ALA A 367 -28.59 25.83 -5.47
CA ALA A 367 -28.17 26.31 -4.14
C ALA A 367 -26.64 26.30 -3.95
N TYR A 368 -25.91 25.66 -4.85
CA TYR A 368 -24.44 25.61 -4.90
C TYR A 368 -23.94 26.05 -6.28
N GLN A 369 -22.71 26.59 -6.34
CA GLN A 369 -22.08 27.07 -7.58
C GLN A 369 -20.64 26.54 -7.74
N GLY A 370 -20.13 26.58 -8.97
CA GLY A 370 -18.74 26.20 -9.25
C GLY A 370 -18.40 24.78 -8.82
N ALA A 371 -17.32 24.62 -8.06
CA ALA A 371 -16.80 23.33 -7.61
C ALA A 371 -17.80 22.54 -6.74
N ALA A 372 -18.53 23.23 -5.85
CA ALA A 372 -19.49 22.59 -4.96
C ALA A 372 -20.66 21.95 -5.73
N LEU A 373 -21.15 22.62 -6.78
CA LEU A 373 -22.20 22.08 -7.65
C LEU A 373 -21.74 20.82 -8.39
N LEU A 374 -20.51 20.84 -8.91
CA LEU A 374 -19.93 19.69 -9.63
C LEU A 374 -19.69 18.50 -8.69
N ALA A 375 -19.22 18.75 -7.47
CA ALA A 375 -19.03 17.71 -6.45
C ALA A 375 -20.37 17.07 -6.07
N ALA A 376 -21.40 17.89 -5.81
CA ALA A 376 -22.75 17.40 -5.53
C ALA A 376 -23.32 16.58 -6.69
N GLN A 377 -23.15 17.04 -7.94
CA GLN A 377 -23.55 16.28 -9.13
C GLN A 377 -22.78 14.96 -9.27
N LYS A 378 -21.46 14.97 -9.01
CA LYS A 378 -20.62 13.77 -9.08
C LYS A 378 -21.08 12.72 -8.05
N VAL A 379 -21.34 13.13 -6.81
CA VAL A 379 -21.90 12.26 -5.75
C VAL A 379 -23.25 11.67 -6.19
N LEU A 380 -24.15 12.50 -6.73
CA LEU A 380 -25.47 12.03 -7.21
C LEU A 380 -25.38 11.10 -8.42
N THR A 381 -24.40 11.27 -9.31
CA THR A 381 -24.18 10.32 -10.43
C THR A 381 -23.62 8.97 -9.98
N HIS A 382 -23.10 8.90 -8.76
CA HIS A 382 -22.56 7.69 -8.13
C HIS A 382 -23.43 7.23 -6.96
N ASP A 383 -24.70 7.67 -6.92
CA ASP A 383 -25.65 7.23 -5.90
C ASP A 383 -25.90 5.71 -5.95
N TYR A 384 -25.73 5.09 -7.13
CA TYR A 384 -25.78 3.64 -7.34
C TYR A 384 -24.77 2.85 -6.48
N VAL A 385 -23.67 3.46 -6.02
CA VAL A 385 -22.72 2.84 -5.09
C VAL A 385 -23.40 2.56 -3.74
N PHE A 386 -24.39 3.37 -3.41
CA PHE A 386 -25.23 3.26 -2.22
C PHE A 386 -26.56 2.52 -2.47
N ASP A 387 -26.95 2.35 -3.74
CA ASP A 387 -28.21 1.70 -4.13
C ASP A 387 -28.01 0.18 -4.23
N ASN A 388 -28.65 -0.53 -3.32
CA ASN A 388 -28.81 -1.97 -3.43
C ASN A 388 -30.05 -2.45 -2.67
N ASP A 389 -30.55 -3.61 -3.13
CA ASP A 389 -31.81 -4.22 -2.70
C ASP A 389 -32.05 -4.09 -1.18
N GLN A 390 -33.05 -3.29 -0.81
CA GLN A 390 -33.59 -3.14 0.55
C GLN A 390 -32.78 -2.26 1.54
N GLY A 391 -31.87 -1.40 1.07
CA GLY A 391 -31.26 -0.37 1.92
C GLY A 391 -30.12 -0.87 2.82
N GLU A 392 -29.41 -1.91 2.40
CA GLU A 392 -28.20 -2.41 3.06
C GLU A 392 -27.01 -2.29 2.11
N LEU A 393 -26.22 -1.20 2.16
CA LEU A 393 -24.98 -0.95 1.40
C LEU A 393 -24.17 -2.22 1.05
N ASP A 394 -23.56 -2.24 -0.14
CA ASP A 394 -23.04 -3.49 -0.73
C ASP A 394 -22.00 -4.09 0.22
N ARG A 395 -22.30 -5.26 0.78
CA ARG A 395 -21.38 -5.94 1.70
C ARG A 395 -20.04 -6.30 1.03
N ARG A 396 -19.93 -6.18 -0.31
CA ARG A 396 -18.66 -6.21 -1.06
C ARG A 396 -17.70 -5.07 -0.70
N LEU A 397 -18.16 -3.98 -0.11
CA LEU A 397 -17.32 -2.83 0.27
C LEU A 397 -16.26 -3.18 1.32
N LEU A 398 -16.38 -4.35 1.95
CA LEU A 398 -15.44 -4.88 2.95
C LEU A 398 -14.56 -6.00 2.38
N PHE A 399 -14.60 -6.26 1.07
CA PHE A 399 -13.91 -7.36 0.41
C PHE A 399 -13.34 -6.96 -0.95
N GLU A 400 -12.01 -6.97 -1.05
CA GLU A 400 -11.29 -6.80 -2.31
C GLU A 400 -10.95 -8.16 -2.92
N GLY A 401 -11.68 -8.54 -3.98
CA GLY A 401 -11.41 -9.79 -4.69
C GLY A 401 -12.52 -10.21 -5.65
N PRO A 402 -12.36 -11.35 -6.37
CA PRO A 402 -13.36 -11.83 -7.32
C PRO A 402 -14.72 -12.06 -6.64
N GLY A 403 -15.81 -11.60 -7.27
CA GLY A 403 -17.16 -11.71 -6.72
C GLY A 403 -17.62 -13.15 -6.44
N GLU A 404 -17.03 -14.14 -7.12
CA GLU A 404 -17.23 -15.56 -6.84
C GLU A 404 -16.79 -15.94 -5.43
N VAL A 405 -15.64 -15.44 -4.96
CA VAL A 405 -15.11 -15.72 -3.63
C VAL A 405 -16.01 -15.10 -2.57
N TRP A 406 -16.48 -13.86 -2.79
CA TRP A 406 -17.41 -13.20 -1.89
C TRP A 406 -18.73 -13.97 -1.71
N ASN A 407 -19.28 -14.50 -2.80
CA ASN A 407 -20.47 -15.34 -2.74
C ASN A 407 -20.23 -16.60 -1.88
N ARG A 408 -19.02 -17.17 -1.97
CA ARG A 408 -18.64 -18.34 -1.18
C ARG A 408 -18.43 -18.01 0.29
N VAL A 409 -17.87 -16.85 0.63
CA VAL A 409 -17.82 -16.34 2.01
C VAL A 409 -19.25 -16.20 2.58
N LYS A 410 -20.17 -15.57 1.83
CA LYS A 410 -21.58 -15.43 2.23
C LYS A 410 -22.31 -16.76 2.43
N LEU A 411 -22.00 -17.76 1.59
CA LEU A 411 -22.57 -19.10 1.68
C LEU A 411 -21.89 -19.97 2.77
N GLY A 412 -20.82 -19.48 3.41
CA GLY A 412 -20.03 -20.25 4.38
C GLY A 412 -19.21 -21.38 3.75
N GLU A 413 -18.96 -21.32 2.44
CA GLU A 413 -18.19 -22.31 1.67
C GLU A 413 -16.67 -22.06 1.70
N VAL A 414 -16.25 -21.01 2.41
CA VAL A 414 -14.86 -20.66 2.68
C VAL A 414 -14.60 -20.97 4.15
N GLY A 415 -13.54 -21.70 4.43
CA GLY A 415 -13.27 -22.18 5.77
C GLY A 415 -11.92 -22.86 5.90
N VAL A 416 -11.64 -23.40 7.09
CA VAL A 416 -10.41 -24.13 7.42
C VAL A 416 -10.55 -25.65 7.24
N TYR A 417 -11.78 -26.12 6.95
CA TYR A 417 -12.10 -27.53 6.85
C TYR A 417 -13.35 -27.76 5.97
N PRO A 418 -13.22 -28.48 4.83
CA PRO A 418 -14.34 -28.73 3.93
C PRO A 418 -15.24 -29.89 4.40
N GLU A 419 -16.53 -29.81 4.07
CA GLU A 419 -17.47 -30.92 4.32
C GLU A 419 -17.13 -32.19 3.52
N ASN A 420 -16.59 -32.03 2.31
CA ASN A 420 -16.14 -33.12 1.46
C ASN A 420 -14.63 -33.06 1.24
N SER A 421 -13.92 -34.05 1.78
CA SER A 421 -12.46 -34.17 1.79
C SER A 421 -11.96 -35.51 1.23
N GLN A 422 -12.70 -36.13 0.30
CA GLN A 422 -12.34 -37.45 -0.25
C GLN A 422 -10.99 -37.45 -0.99
N GLY A 423 -10.74 -36.44 -1.84
CA GLY A 423 -9.48 -36.36 -2.59
C GLY A 423 -8.27 -36.18 -1.67
N GLU A 424 -8.43 -35.37 -0.62
CA GLU A 424 -7.42 -35.12 0.40
C GLU A 424 -7.20 -36.36 1.28
N TYR A 425 -8.28 -37.09 1.61
CA TYR A 425 -8.19 -38.39 2.27
C TYR A 425 -7.39 -39.38 1.43
N GLU A 426 -7.66 -39.50 0.13
CA GLU A 426 -6.92 -40.40 -0.76
C GLU A 426 -5.44 -40.02 -0.85
N ALA A 427 -5.15 -38.71 -0.96
CA ALA A 427 -3.79 -38.20 -1.02
C ALA A 427 -3.02 -38.43 0.31
N LEU A 428 -3.64 -38.14 1.46
CA LEU A 428 -3.05 -38.36 2.78
C LEU A 428 -2.88 -39.85 3.08
N SER A 429 -3.87 -40.67 2.72
CA SER A 429 -3.81 -42.14 2.84
C SER A 429 -2.69 -42.75 1.99
N SER A 430 -2.35 -42.14 0.85
CA SER A 430 -1.21 -42.57 0.04
C SER A 430 0.13 -42.42 0.77
N ILE A 431 0.25 -41.41 1.65
CA ILE A 431 1.44 -41.19 2.48
C ILE A 431 1.60 -42.34 3.48
N VAL A 432 0.50 -42.81 4.08
CA VAL A 432 0.50 -43.93 5.03
C VAL A 432 0.76 -45.27 4.30
N SER A 433 0.09 -45.48 3.17
CA SER A 433 -0.02 -46.80 2.54
C SER A 433 1.09 -47.12 1.54
N PHE A 434 1.47 -46.16 0.68
CA PHE A 434 2.36 -46.42 -0.45
C PHE A 434 3.85 -46.32 -0.07
N SER A 435 4.14 -45.44 0.87
CA SER A 435 5.51 -45.09 1.26
C SER A 435 6.17 -46.12 2.17
N GLY A 436 5.40 -47.05 2.78
CA GLY A 436 5.86 -48.00 3.80
C GLY A 436 6.49 -47.37 5.05
N ILE A 437 6.45 -46.04 5.21
CA ILE A 437 7.07 -45.32 6.33
C ILE A 437 6.32 -45.52 7.65
N ARG A 438 5.07 -46.01 7.57
CA ARG A 438 4.24 -46.38 8.70
C ARG A 438 4.90 -47.40 9.63
N ASP A 439 5.65 -48.36 9.08
CA ASP A 439 6.18 -49.51 9.84
C ASP A 439 7.67 -49.68 9.59
N VAL A 440 8.47 -48.67 9.94
CA VAL A 440 9.93 -48.68 9.80
C VAL A 440 10.57 -48.89 11.16
N TRP A 441 11.38 -49.93 11.23
CA TRP A 441 12.10 -50.34 12.43
C TRP A 441 13.59 -50.05 12.28
N ARG A 442 14.17 -49.44 13.30
CA ARG A 442 15.61 -49.27 13.46
C ARG A 442 16.19 -50.44 14.24
N TYR A 443 17.30 -50.96 13.75
CA TYR A 443 18.10 -52.02 14.39
C TYR A 443 19.55 -51.60 14.49
N ASN A 444 20.25 -52.05 15.51
CA ASN A 444 21.70 -51.94 15.59
C ASN A 444 22.35 -53.17 14.95
N LEU A 445 23.05 -52.96 13.83
CA LEU A 445 23.86 -54.00 13.21
C LEU A 445 25.18 -54.14 13.99
N THR A 446 25.39 -55.31 14.59
CA THR A 446 26.54 -55.60 15.43
C THR A 446 27.29 -56.82 14.89
N GLU A 447 28.60 -56.69 14.73
CA GLU A 447 29.50 -57.78 14.35
C GLU A 447 30.02 -58.45 15.63
N TYR A 448 29.90 -59.77 15.67
CA TYR A 448 30.46 -60.60 16.73
C TYR A 448 31.60 -61.45 16.18
N THR A 449 32.81 -61.21 16.68
CA THR A 449 34.02 -61.94 16.25
C THR A 449 34.59 -62.74 17.41
N PRO A 450 34.72 -64.07 17.31
CA PRO A 450 35.33 -64.89 18.35
C PRO A 450 36.84 -64.64 18.43
N VAL A 451 37.33 -64.37 19.64
CA VAL A 451 38.75 -64.18 19.97
C VAL A 451 39.18 -65.31 20.88
N LYS A 452 40.28 -65.99 20.55
CA LYS A 452 40.83 -67.05 21.40
C LYS A 452 41.53 -66.43 22.61
N VAL A 453 41.05 -66.72 23.82
CA VAL A 453 41.56 -66.14 25.08
C VAL A 453 42.44 -67.12 25.87
N GLY A 454 42.40 -68.41 25.52
CA GLY A 454 43.28 -69.43 26.11
C GLY A 454 42.88 -70.84 25.71
N ASN A 455 43.32 -71.82 26.50
CA ASN A 455 42.82 -73.20 26.42
C ASN A 455 42.13 -73.55 27.76
N THR A 456 41.11 -74.40 27.71
CA THR A 456 40.46 -75.00 28.88
C THR A 456 41.38 -76.02 29.55
N PHE A 457 41.01 -76.46 30.76
CA PHE A 457 41.75 -77.50 31.52
C PHE A 457 41.84 -78.85 30.77
N THR A 458 40.96 -79.08 29.78
CA THR A 458 40.91 -80.25 28.89
C THR A 458 41.69 -80.07 27.59
N GLY A 459 42.36 -78.92 27.38
CA GLY A 459 43.16 -78.62 26.18
C GLY A 459 42.38 -78.03 25.00
N GLN A 460 41.06 -77.81 25.12
CA GLN A 460 40.23 -77.20 24.07
C GLN A 460 40.43 -75.68 24.04
N ALA A 461 40.34 -75.05 22.87
CA ALA A 461 40.47 -73.59 22.75
C ALA A 461 39.27 -72.89 23.42
N LYS A 462 39.53 -71.97 24.35
CA LYS A 462 38.51 -71.09 24.95
C LYS A 462 38.40 -69.82 24.12
N TYR A 463 37.18 -69.51 23.70
CA TYR A 463 36.84 -68.28 22.97
C TYR A 463 36.06 -67.33 23.87
N GLU A 464 36.29 -66.04 23.67
CA GLU A 464 35.39 -64.97 24.11
C GLU A 464 35.00 -64.15 22.89
N THR A 465 33.79 -63.62 22.89
CA THR A 465 33.28 -62.91 21.72
C THR A 465 33.52 -61.41 21.85
N LYS A 466 34.25 -60.83 20.88
CA LYS A 466 34.36 -59.38 20.72
C LYS A 466 33.12 -58.87 20.03
N ARG A 467 32.45 -57.89 20.64
CA ARG A 467 31.28 -57.18 20.11
C ARG A 467 31.72 -55.85 19.49
N GLU A 468 31.33 -55.60 18.24
CA GLU A 468 31.62 -54.37 17.53
C GLU A 468 30.34 -53.81 16.88
N HIS A 469 29.91 -52.64 17.33
CA HIS A 469 28.76 -51.96 16.74
C HIS A 469 29.15 -51.35 15.41
N LEU A 470 28.48 -51.76 14.33
CA LEU A 470 28.78 -51.26 12.98
C LEU A 470 28.01 -49.98 12.69
N ARG A 471 26.69 -50.09 12.49
CA ARG A 471 25.81 -48.95 12.16
C ARG A 471 24.35 -49.28 12.44
N PRO A 472 23.47 -48.27 12.63
CA PRO A 472 22.04 -48.51 12.56
C PRO A 472 21.63 -48.93 11.14
N ILE A 473 20.60 -49.76 11.04
CA ILE A 473 19.96 -50.15 9.78
C ILE A 473 18.44 -50.10 9.93
N PHE A 474 17.75 -49.75 8.84
CA PHE A 474 16.30 -49.62 8.80
C PHE A 474 15.66 -50.76 8.03
N SER A 475 14.61 -51.36 8.60
CA SER A 475 13.80 -52.42 8.00
C SER A 475 12.35 -51.96 7.89
N PHE A 476 11.72 -52.24 6.75
CA PHE A 476 10.28 -52.13 6.57
C PHE A 476 9.63 -53.38 7.18
N GLY A 477 8.99 -53.19 8.33
CA GLY A 477 8.43 -54.23 9.18
C GLY A 477 9.45 -54.92 10.08
N GLN A 478 8.93 -55.61 11.09
CA GLN A 478 9.73 -56.39 12.03
C GLN A 478 10.46 -57.56 11.35
N ILE A 479 11.70 -57.76 11.76
CA ILE A 479 12.57 -58.84 11.30
C ILE A 479 12.09 -60.18 11.83
N ARG A 480 12.04 -61.19 10.95
CA ARG A 480 11.75 -62.58 11.31
C ARG A 480 13.05 -63.30 11.62
N ALA A 481 13.14 -63.90 12.81
CA ALA A 481 14.29 -64.69 13.23
C ALA A 481 13.98 -66.20 13.14
N LEU A 482 14.89 -66.97 12.56
CA LEU A 482 14.83 -68.42 12.50
C LEU A 482 16.08 -68.99 13.15
N VAL A 483 15.90 -69.92 14.09
CA VAL A 483 16.99 -70.64 14.76
C VAL A 483 16.99 -72.08 14.26
N ALA A 484 18.13 -72.55 13.78
CA ALA A 484 18.32 -73.93 13.33
C ALA A 484 19.52 -74.54 14.04
N ASP A 485 19.39 -75.78 14.53
CA ASP A 485 20.51 -76.53 15.08
C ASP A 485 21.48 -76.92 13.94
N GLU A 486 22.75 -76.55 14.05
CA GLU A 486 23.82 -76.97 13.14
C GLU A 486 24.73 -78.00 13.85
N LYS A 487 25.32 -78.91 13.08
CA LYS A 487 26.34 -79.85 13.59
C LYS A 487 27.71 -79.18 13.46
N PHE A 488 28.50 -79.18 14.55
CA PHE A 488 29.79 -78.49 14.66
C PHE A 488 30.80 -78.91 13.58
N ASP A 489 30.82 -80.20 13.20
CA ASP A 489 31.42 -80.71 11.95
C ASP A 489 31.04 -82.19 11.74
N SER A 490 31.30 -82.75 10.55
CA SER A 490 31.02 -84.17 10.26
C SER A 490 32.01 -85.18 10.91
N GLU A 491 33.08 -84.69 11.55
CA GLU A 491 34.16 -85.54 12.12
C GLU A 491 34.58 -85.24 13.58
N ASP A 492 33.97 -84.31 14.32
CA ASP A 492 34.47 -83.94 15.66
C ASP A 492 33.53 -84.28 16.84
N LYS A 493 34.10 -84.84 17.92
CA LYS A 493 33.43 -85.34 19.14
C LYS A 493 33.18 -84.22 20.16
N SER A 494 32.83 -83.02 19.72
CA SER A 494 32.45 -81.94 20.65
C SER A 494 30.98 -82.08 21.05
N SER A 495 30.68 -81.96 22.35
CA SER A 495 29.33 -82.06 22.92
C SER A 495 28.56 -80.74 22.92
N GLU A 496 29.04 -79.72 22.20
CA GLU A 496 28.48 -78.37 22.26
C GLU A 496 27.40 -78.19 21.17
N LYS A 497 26.22 -77.73 21.59
CA LYS A 497 25.10 -77.42 20.69
C LYS A 497 25.45 -76.14 19.92
N VAL A 498 25.41 -76.21 18.58
CA VAL A 498 25.58 -75.05 17.69
C VAL A 498 24.22 -74.66 17.15
N GLU A 499 23.89 -73.38 17.27
CA GLU A 499 22.65 -72.81 16.77
C GLU A 499 22.99 -71.74 15.73
N LYS A 500 22.34 -71.81 14.56
CA LYS A 500 22.41 -70.79 13.54
C LYS A 500 21.17 -69.91 13.60
N LEU A 501 21.38 -68.64 13.90
CA LEU A 501 20.37 -67.61 13.86
C LEU A 501 20.39 -66.94 12.48
N THR A 502 19.26 -66.99 11.77
CA THR A 502 19.04 -66.29 10.50
C THR A 502 17.94 -65.25 10.68
N GLN A 503 18.26 -63.99 10.45
CA GLN A 503 17.37 -62.84 10.58
C GLN A 503 17.00 -62.32 9.18
N HIS A 504 15.72 -62.40 8.81
CA HIS A 504 15.17 -61.95 7.53
C HIS A 504 14.44 -60.62 7.68
N GLY A 505 14.82 -59.63 6.87
CA GLY A 505 14.19 -58.30 6.86
C GLY A 505 14.13 -57.70 5.47
N ASN A 506 13.32 -56.66 5.31
CA ASN A 506 13.18 -55.89 4.07
C ASN A 506 13.86 -54.54 4.25
N PHE A 507 15.06 -54.38 3.69
CA PHE A 507 15.92 -53.22 3.96
C PHE A 507 15.97 -52.28 2.77
N LEU A 508 16.23 -51.00 3.03
CA LEU A 508 16.55 -50.03 1.98
C LEU A 508 18.06 -50.11 1.66
N ILE A 509 18.41 -50.55 0.45
CA ILE A 509 19.80 -50.65 -0.01
C ILE A 509 19.91 -49.97 -1.36
N GLN A 510 20.79 -48.97 -1.46
CA GLN A 510 20.98 -48.17 -2.68
C GLN A 510 19.65 -47.63 -3.24
N GLY A 511 18.77 -47.17 -2.36
CA GLY A 511 17.46 -46.62 -2.70
C GLY A 511 16.41 -47.64 -3.17
N ARG A 512 16.68 -48.96 -3.06
CA ARG A 512 15.71 -50.01 -3.38
C ARG A 512 15.45 -50.92 -2.19
N ARG A 513 14.17 -51.27 -1.99
CA ARG A 513 13.76 -52.28 -1.01
C ARG A 513 14.25 -53.65 -1.45
N GLN A 514 15.00 -54.32 -0.58
CA GLN A 514 15.54 -55.65 -0.83
C GLN A 514 15.36 -56.53 0.41
N VAL A 515 14.86 -57.73 0.20
CA VAL A 515 14.88 -58.77 1.24
C VAL A 515 16.30 -59.27 1.39
N ARG A 516 16.86 -59.16 2.60
CA ARG A 516 18.18 -59.68 2.94
C ARG A 516 18.10 -60.56 4.18
N GLN A 517 19.13 -61.38 4.33
CA GLN A 517 19.32 -62.19 5.52
C GLN A 517 20.65 -61.84 6.19
N VAL A 518 20.61 -61.78 7.51
CA VAL A 518 21.77 -61.64 8.37
C VAL A 518 21.89 -62.92 9.18
N THR A 519 23.06 -63.54 9.19
CA THR A 519 23.27 -64.84 9.85
C THR A 519 24.36 -64.75 10.90
N SER A 520 24.10 -65.36 12.06
CA SER A 520 25.10 -65.61 13.09
C SER A 520 25.07 -67.06 13.56
N THR A 521 26.21 -67.52 14.05
CA THR A 521 26.39 -68.83 14.65
C THR A 521 26.63 -68.66 16.15
N HIS A 522 25.90 -69.41 16.96
CA HIS A 522 25.92 -69.35 18.43
C HIS A 522 26.38 -70.71 18.97
N TRP A 523 27.38 -70.73 19.84
CA TRP A 523 27.87 -71.96 20.47
C TRP A 523 28.48 -71.65 21.84
N ALA A 524 28.13 -72.43 22.87
CA ALA A 524 28.69 -72.29 24.23
C ALA A 524 28.77 -70.84 24.77
N GLY A 525 27.74 -70.02 24.48
CA GLY A 525 27.68 -68.60 24.89
C GLY A 525 28.50 -67.62 24.03
N ASN A 526 29.16 -68.10 22.96
CA ASN A 526 29.86 -67.29 21.98
C ASN A 526 29.02 -67.09 20.71
N ILE A 527 29.28 -65.97 20.01
CA ILE A 527 28.58 -65.59 18.78
C ILE A 527 29.61 -65.30 17.69
N LYS A 528 29.32 -65.70 16.44
CA LYS A 528 30.12 -65.36 15.26
C LYS A 528 29.20 -64.85 14.15
N GLY A 529 29.58 -63.73 13.56
CA GLY A 529 28.86 -63.09 12.46
C GLY A 529 28.01 -61.93 12.95
N GLN A 530 27.05 -61.53 12.11
CA GLN A 530 26.27 -60.32 12.33
C GLN A 530 24.95 -60.63 13.03
N VAL A 531 24.54 -59.72 13.92
CA VAL A 531 23.26 -59.77 14.61
C VAL A 531 22.60 -58.39 14.55
N LEU A 532 21.30 -58.39 14.29
CA LEU A 532 20.43 -57.22 14.36
C LEU A 532 19.77 -57.18 15.73
N GLU A 533 20.09 -56.14 16.48
CA GLU A 533 19.71 -56.01 17.90
C GLU A 533 18.89 -54.75 18.14
N LYS A 534 18.21 -54.70 19.29
CA LYS A 534 17.43 -53.54 19.77
C LYS A 534 16.43 -53.03 18.72
N PRO A 535 15.40 -53.82 18.38
CA PRO A 535 14.32 -53.36 17.51
C PRO A 535 13.60 -52.17 18.15
N GLU A 536 13.60 -51.04 17.47
CA GLU A 536 12.87 -49.84 17.88
C GLU A 536 12.06 -49.32 16.68
N LEU A 537 10.77 -49.04 16.89
CA LEU A 537 9.97 -48.36 15.88
C LEU A 537 10.50 -46.92 15.76
N THR A 538 10.68 -46.44 14.53
CA THR A 538 11.22 -45.09 14.31
C THR A 538 10.25 -44.00 14.75
N LEU A 539 10.77 -42.82 15.10
CA LEU A 539 9.95 -41.67 15.51
C LEU A 539 9.09 -41.19 14.33
N GLU A 540 9.60 -41.31 13.10
CA GLU A 540 8.87 -41.03 11.86
C GLU A 540 7.68 -41.97 11.69
N SER A 541 7.85 -43.27 11.99
CA SER A 541 6.74 -44.23 12.01
C SER A 541 5.74 -43.95 13.12
N HIS A 542 6.19 -43.53 14.31
CA HIS A 542 5.32 -43.06 15.38
C HIS A 542 4.50 -41.83 14.93
N PHE A 543 5.13 -40.82 14.34
CA PHE A 543 4.43 -39.64 13.83
C PHE A 543 3.34 -40.02 12.80
N VAL A 544 3.62 -40.99 11.93
CA VAL A 544 2.64 -41.47 10.94
C VAL A 544 1.46 -42.18 11.62
N GLN A 545 1.72 -43.08 12.56
CA GLN A 545 0.68 -43.84 13.28
C GLN A 545 -0.13 -42.97 14.25
N ASP A 546 0.55 -42.05 14.94
CA ASP A 546 -0.01 -41.33 16.08
C ASP A 546 -0.54 -39.95 15.68
N GLN A 547 -0.04 -39.34 14.59
CA GLN A 547 -0.51 -38.03 14.11
C GLN A 547 -1.27 -38.16 12.79
N ILE A 548 -0.65 -38.70 11.73
CA ILE A 548 -1.27 -38.71 10.38
C ILE A 548 -2.48 -39.65 10.29
N GLU A 549 -2.38 -40.88 10.81
CA GLU A 549 -3.48 -41.85 10.76
C GLU A 549 -4.72 -41.41 11.53
N GLN A 550 -4.56 -40.60 12.59
CA GLN A 550 -5.69 -40.09 13.35
C GLN A 550 -6.59 -39.14 12.54
N TYR A 551 -6.04 -38.53 11.48
CA TYR A 551 -6.79 -37.68 10.56
C TYR A 551 -7.57 -38.47 9.51
N LEU A 552 -7.32 -39.77 9.33
CA LEU A 552 -7.96 -40.58 8.30
C LEU A 552 -9.23 -41.26 8.82
N ASP A 553 -10.38 -40.89 8.25
CA ASP A 553 -11.64 -41.61 8.48
C ASP A 553 -11.90 -42.66 7.40
N GLY A 554 -11.43 -43.88 7.64
CA GLY A 554 -11.58 -44.98 6.69
C GLY A 554 -13.02 -45.38 6.39
N GLU A 555 -13.95 -45.12 7.31
CA GLU A 555 -15.38 -45.48 7.13
C GLU A 555 -16.06 -44.55 6.12
N ASN A 556 -15.79 -43.25 6.21
CA ASN A 556 -16.43 -42.23 5.37
C ASN A 556 -15.54 -41.74 4.22
N SER A 557 -14.29 -42.21 4.14
CA SER A 557 -13.26 -41.73 3.20
C SER A 557 -13.08 -40.21 3.27
N ARG A 558 -12.91 -39.69 4.49
CA ARG A 558 -12.78 -38.25 4.78
C ARG A 558 -11.63 -37.98 5.74
N VAL A 559 -11.12 -36.75 5.71
CA VAL A 559 -10.21 -36.25 6.74
C VAL A 559 -11.03 -35.85 7.97
N ARG A 560 -10.58 -36.14 9.20
CA ARG A 560 -11.34 -35.94 10.45
C ARG A 560 -11.22 -34.54 11.08
N ALA A 561 -10.18 -33.80 10.71
CA ALA A 561 -9.83 -32.52 11.33
C ALA A 561 -9.10 -31.61 10.31
N PRO A 562 -8.98 -30.30 10.59
CA PRO A 562 -8.30 -29.34 9.71
C PRO A 562 -6.84 -29.72 9.43
N LEU A 563 -6.44 -29.78 8.16
CA LEU A 563 -5.07 -30.16 7.77
C LEU A 563 -4.01 -29.13 8.19
N LEU A 564 -4.41 -27.87 8.41
CA LEU A 564 -3.53 -26.84 8.99
C LEU A 564 -3.09 -27.23 10.41
N ASP A 565 -3.94 -27.85 11.22
CA ASP A 565 -3.57 -28.31 12.56
C ASP A 565 -2.50 -29.42 12.51
N LEU A 566 -2.60 -30.31 11.51
CA LEU A 566 -1.60 -31.36 11.29
C LEU A 566 -0.26 -30.75 10.85
N LEU A 567 -0.31 -29.68 10.05
CA LEU A 567 0.89 -28.95 9.64
C LEU A 567 1.54 -28.25 10.84
N ASP A 568 0.77 -27.55 11.68
CA ASP A 568 1.28 -26.91 12.89
C ASP A 568 1.88 -27.95 13.86
N THR A 569 1.22 -29.10 14.02
CA THR A 569 1.73 -30.23 14.82
C THR A 569 3.09 -30.72 14.30
N LEU A 570 3.24 -30.84 12.98
CA LEU A 570 4.51 -31.22 12.34
C LEU A 570 5.61 -30.17 12.58
N LEU A 571 5.29 -28.88 12.53
CA LEU A 571 6.26 -27.80 12.75
C LEU A 571 6.80 -27.83 14.18
N VAL A 572 5.91 -27.98 15.17
CA VAL A 572 6.26 -28.01 16.60
C VAL A 572 7.09 -29.25 16.98
N ASP A 573 6.89 -30.40 16.32
CA ASP A 573 7.57 -31.66 16.65
C ASP A 573 9.09 -31.59 16.42
N GLN A 574 9.89 -31.54 17.49
CA GLN A 574 11.37 -31.49 17.40
C GLN A 574 12.03 -32.89 17.36
N SER A 575 11.24 -33.96 17.37
CA SER A 575 11.72 -35.33 17.55
C SER A 575 12.00 -36.06 16.23
N VAL A 576 11.24 -35.76 15.18
CA VAL A 576 11.39 -36.38 13.85
C VAL A 576 12.58 -35.79 13.06
N ASP A 577 13.17 -36.58 12.16
CA ASP A 577 14.24 -36.08 11.29
C ASP A 577 13.77 -34.93 10.39
N VAL A 578 14.60 -33.91 10.23
CA VAL A 578 14.25 -32.70 9.45
C VAL A 578 14.00 -32.98 7.96
N LEU A 579 14.61 -34.02 7.36
CA LEU A 579 14.32 -34.41 5.98
C LEU A 579 12.94 -35.08 5.87
N PHE A 580 12.56 -35.87 6.89
CA PHE A 580 11.21 -36.42 6.99
C PHE A 580 10.19 -35.30 7.20
N LYS A 581 10.49 -34.35 8.10
CA LYS A 581 9.66 -33.18 8.33
C LYS A 581 9.43 -32.39 7.04
N ALA A 582 10.49 -32.10 6.28
CA ALA A 582 10.41 -31.42 4.99
C ALA A 582 9.58 -32.19 3.96
N PHE A 583 9.73 -33.52 3.89
CA PHE A 583 8.92 -34.35 3.03
C PHE A 583 7.42 -34.27 3.38
N ILE A 584 7.06 -34.38 4.67
CA ILE A 584 5.65 -34.30 5.09
C ILE A 584 5.11 -32.88 4.89
N HIS A 585 5.88 -31.84 5.22
CA HIS A 585 5.50 -30.44 5.03
C HIS A 585 5.17 -30.17 3.55
N ASP A 586 6.07 -30.55 2.64
CA ASP A 586 5.84 -30.43 1.19
C ASP A 586 4.56 -31.16 0.74
N LYS A 587 4.34 -32.37 1.25
CA LYS A 587 3.17 -33.17 0.90
C LYS A 587 1.87 -32.56 1.43
N LEU A 588 1.83 -32.06 2.65
CA LEU A 588 0.65 -31.42 3.22
C LEU A 588 0.29 -30.16 2.44
N CYS A 589 1.26 -29.29 2.13
CA CYS A 589 1.03 -28.12 1.28
C CYS A 589 0.47 -28.52 -0.10
N LYS A 590 1.02 -29.55 -0.75
CA LYS A 590 0.50 -30.05 -2.04
C LYS A 590 -0.92 -30.63 -1.96
N ILE A 591 -1.39 -31.05 -0.78
CA ILE A 591 -2.77 -31.49 -0.55
C ILE A 591 -3.69 -30.28 -0.29
N LEU A 592 -3.21 -29.30 0.47
CA LEU A 592 -3.93 -28.08 0.86
C LEU A 592 -4.17 -27.12 -0.31
N LEU A 593 -3.10 -26.78 -1.04
CA LEU A 593 -3.07 -25.69 -2.03
C LEU A 593 -4.11 -25.81 -3.15
N PRO A 594 -4.39 -27.00 -3.75
CA PRO A 594 -5.37 -27.12 -4.82
C PRO A 594 -6.80 -26.68 -4.46
N ARG A 595 -7.17 -26.73 -3.17
CA ARG A 595 -8.45 -26.25 -2.63
C ARG A 595 -8.20 -25.34 -1.42
N GLY A 596 -7.20 -24.47 -1.54
CA GLY A 596 -6.68 -23.69 -0.42
C GLY A 596 -7.75 -22.84 0.28
N ASP A 597 -8.69 -22.30 -0.48
CA ASP A 597 -9.90 -21.59 -0.07
C ASP A 597 -10.79 -22.34 0.94
N GLN A 598 -10.84 -23.67 0.85
CA GLN A 598 -11.63 -24.51 1.77
C GLN A 598 -10.80 -25.07 2.94
N TRP A 599 -9.49 -24.90 2.87
CA TRP A 599 -8.53 -25.34 3.87
C TRP A 599 -7.85 -24.16 4.59
N GLY A 600 -8.36 -22.94 4.43
CA GLY A 600 -7.88 -21.76 5.15
C GLY A 600 -6.55 -21.19 4.65
N VAL A 601 -6.06 -21.61 3.49
CA VAL A 601 -4.80 -21.11 2.91
C VAL A 601 -4.82 -19.59 2.68
N PRO A 602 -5.87 -18.98 2.10
CA PRO A 602 -5.89 -17.52 1.92
C PRO A 602 -5.84 -16.73 3.24
N PHE A 603 -6.11 -17.40 4.35
CA PHE A 603 -6.13 -16.83 5.70
C PHE A 603 -4.86 -17.13 6.49
N SER A 604 -3.89 -17.79 5.86
CA SER A 604 -2.57 -18.05 6.40
C SER A 604 -1.56 -17.30 5.53
N PRO A 605 -1.37 -15.99 5.73
CA PRO A 605 -0.63 -15.12 4.80
C PRO A 605 0.79 -15.62 4.50
N TRP A 606 1.42 -16.31 5.46
CA TRP A 606 2.78 -16.80 5.34
C TRP A 606 2.89 -18.21 4.75
N LEU A 607 1.79 -18.99 4.70
CA LEU A 607 1.83 -20.40 4.34
C LEU A 607 2.38 -20.65 2.92
N ILE A 608 1.97 -19.83 1.96
CA ILE A 608 2.45 -19.93 0.57
C ILE A 608 3.93 -19.53 0.48
N GLU A 609 4.30 -18.44 1.13
CA GLU A 609 5.68 -17.93 1.13
C GLU A 609 6.65 -18.92 1.80
N ASP A 610 6.27 -19.44 2.97
CA ASP A 610 7.04 -20.46 3.67
C ASP A 610 7.14 -21.76 2.85
N HIS A 611 6.08 -22.17 2.16
CA HIS A 611 6.15 -23.31 1.24
C HIS A 611 7.09 -23.07 0.05
N ASN A 612 7.08 -21.86 -0.53
CA ASN A 612 8.00 -21.48 -1.62
C ASN A 612 9.45 -21.52 -1.14
N ARG A 613 9.74 -20.92 0.02
CA ARG A 613 11.07 -20.96 0.64
C ARG A 613 11.52 -22.41 0.92
N LEU A 614 10.60 -23.28 1.35
CA LEU A 614 10.89 -24.71 1.49
C LEU A 614 11.29 -25.35 0.15
N GLN A 615 10.57 -25.06 -0.95
CA GLN A 615 10.91 -25.60 -2.27
C GLN A 615 12.29 -25.12 -2.75
N GLU A 616 12.64 -23.86 -2.49
CA GLU A 616 13.94 -23.29 -2.84
C GLU A 616 15.09 -24.02 -2.12
N ILE A 617 14.92 -24.31 -0.82
CA ILE A 617 15.89 -25.08 -0.03
C ILE A 617 16.02 -26.50 -0.58
N LEU A 618 14.90 -27.16 -0.87
CA LEU A 618 14.91 -28.56 -1.30
C LEU A 618 15.56 -28.74 -2.68
N ARG A 619 15.36 -27.79 -3.61
CA ARG A 619 15.78 -27.81 -5.05
C ARG A 619 15.20 -28.96 -5.88
N THR A 620 15.10 -30.16 -5.29
CA THR A 620 14.53 -31.38 -5.85
C THR A 620 13.57 -32.02 -4.83
N PRO A 621 12.43 -32.58 -5.26
CA PRO A 621 11.48 -33.21 -4.34
C PRO A 621 12.10 -34.39 -3.58
N LEU A 622 11.96 -34.36 -2.25
CA LEU A 622 12.37 -35.46 -1.38
C LEU A 622 11.46 -36.69 -1.58
N LYS A 623 12.05 -37.87 -1.41
CA LYS A 623 11.32 -39.15 -1.33
C LYS A 623 11.06 -39.49 0.13
N SER A 624 10.04 -40.31 0.35
CA SER A 624 9.61 -40.76 1.67
C SER A 624 10.67 -41.54 2.46
N THR A 625 11.77 -41.95 1.82
CA THR A 625 12.85 -42.74 2.42
C THR A 625 14.19 -42.01 2.49
N ASP A 626 14.29 -40.77 2.01
CA ASP A 626 15.58 -40.06 1.90
C ASP A 626 16.20 -39.75 3.27
N TRP A 627 15.37 -39.51 4.29
CA TRP A 627 15.80 -39.35 5.69
C TRP A 627 16.52 -40.58 6.25
N MET A 628 16.28 -41.78 5.71
CA MET A 628 16.96 -43.01 6.13
C MET A 628 18.43 -43.09 5.67
N ASN A 629 18.82 -42.25 4.70
CA ASN A 629 20.18 -42.13 4.20
C ASN A 629 20.54 -40.65 4.02
N PRO A 630 20.85 -39.92 5.11
CA PRO A 630 21.00 -38.47 5.07
C PRO A 630 22.32 -37.98 4.45
N GLU A 631 23.30 -38.85 4.21
CA GLU A 631 24.63 -38.47 3.70
C GLU A 631 24.60 -37.60 2.41
N PRO A 632 23.75 -37.89 1.40
CA PRO A 632 23.67 -37.05 0.19
C PRO A 632 23.01 -35.69 0.41
N PHE A 633 22.37 -35.46 1.56
CA PHE A 633 21.52 -34.30 1.82
C PHE A 633 22.04 -33.41 2.96
N GLN A 634 23.32 -33.53 3.35
CA GLN A 634 23.84 -32.81 4.52
C GLN A 634 23.72 -31.28 4.41
N GLU A 635 24.05 -30.70 3.25
CA GLU A 635 23.90 -29.25 3.00
C GLU A 635 22.43 -28.82 3.17
N VAL A 636 21.52 -29.52 2.49
CA VAL A 636 20.07 -29.27 2.60
C VAL A 636 19.56 -29.46 4.03
N LYS A 637 20.12 -30.41 4.77
CA LYS A 637 19.75 -30.70 6.17
C LYS A 637 20.10 -29.54 7.10
N GLU A 638 21.24 -28.90 6.89
CA GLU A 638 21.69 -27.72 7.65
C GLU A 638 20.76 -26.53 7.37
N ASP A 639 20.44 -26.28 6.09
CA ASP A 639 19.53 -25.20 5.69
C ASP A 639 18.11 -25.41 6.26
N LEU A 640 17.60 -26.65 6.20
CA LEU A 640 16.30 -27.01 6.79
C LEU A 640 16.28 -26.82 8.31
N ALA A 641 17.38 -27.10 9.01
CA ALA A 641 17.46 -26.89 10.45
C ALA A 641 17.37 -25.40 10.83
N VAL A 642 17.94 -24.50 10.00
CA VAL A 642 17.78 -23.05 10.18
C VAL A 642 16.33 -22.66 9.91
N TYR A 643 15.79 -23.08 8.76
CA TYR A 643 14.42 -22.80 8.35
C TYR A 643 13.39 -23.19 9.44
N TYR A 644 13.41 -24.44 9.92
CA TYR A 644 12.44 -24.89 10.92
C TYR A 644 12.60 -24.29 12.31
N ARG A 645 13.79 -23.76 12.63
CA ARG A 645 13.98 -23.01 13.86
C ARG A 645 13.27 -21.66 13.81
N ASP A 646 13.27 -20.99 12.66
CA ASP A 646 12.58 -19.71 12.46
C ASP A 646 11.05 -19.91 12.43
N LEU A 647 10.59 -21.05 11.89
CA LEU A 647 9.16 -21.36 11.77
C LEU A 647 8.50 -21.89 13.06
N ASN A 648 9.25 -22.20 14.11
CA ASN A 648 8.70 -22.91 15.27
C ASN A 648 7.68 -22.10 16.11
N THR A 649 7.57 -20.79 15.86
CA THR A 649 6.58 -19.91 16.50
C THR A 649 5.34 -19.67 15.64
N ARG A 650 5.31 -20.17 14.40
CA ARG A 650 4.17 -20.02 13.47
C ARG A 650 3.03 -20.96 13.87
N SER A 651 1.79 -20.50 13.71
CA SER A 651 0.60 -21.36 13.74
C SER A 651 -0.35 -20.93 12.64
N TYR A 652 -0.34 -21.65 11.53
CA TYR A 652 -1.17 -21.32 10.38
C TYR A 652 -2.65 -21.56 10.68
N SER A 653 -2.98 -22.54 11.52
CA SER A 653 -4.37 -22.78 11.86
C SER A 653 -4.94 -21.70 12.77
N ALA A 654 -4.13 -21.15 13.69
CA ALA A 654 -4.52 -20.00 14.50
C ALA A 654 -4.73 -18.76 13.63
N GLU A 655 -3.78 -18.45 12.74
CA GLU A 655 -3.92 -17.36 11.75
C GLU A 655 -5.24 -17.53 10.99
N ALA A 656 -5.45 -18.69 10.36
CA ALA A 656 -6.62 -18.91 9.50
C ALA A 656 -7.97 -18.82 10.23
N ASN A 657 -8.07 -19.40 11.43
CA ASN A 657 -9.30 -19.37 12.20
C ASN A 657 -9.70 -17.94 12.59
N VAL A 658 -8.73 -17.10 12.90
CA VAL A 658 -8.96 -15.71 13.29
C VAL A 658 -9.58 -14.92 12.13
N TYR A 659 -8.97 -14.98 10.94
CA TYR A 659 -9.52 -14.32 9.75
C TYR A 659 -10.89 -14.87 9.33
N VAL A 660 -11.12 -16.19 9.41
CA VAL A 660 -12.43 -16.78 9.09
C VAL A 660 -13.51 -16.31 10.06
N ASN A 661 -13.20 -16.22 11.35
CA ASN A 661 -14.13 -15.70 12.35
C ASN A 661 -14.41 -14.21 12.11
N PHE A 662 -13.39 -13.41 11.83
CA PHE A 662 -13.53 -12.01 11.49
C PHE A 662 -14.40 -11.80 10.24
N LEU A 663 -14.19 -12.58 9.18
CA LEU A 663 -15.02 -12.54 7.97
C LEU A 663 -16.48 -12.93 8.23
N ARG A 664 -16.71 -13.91 9.11
CA ARG A 664 -18.07 -14.28 9.52
C ARG A 664 -18.76 -13.11 10.22
N ASP A 665 -18.06 -12.44 11.13
CA ASP A 665 -18.59 -11.31 11.89
C ASP A 665 -18.86 -10.11 10.97
N ILE A 666 -17.95 -9.81 10.04
CA ILE A 666 -18.13 -8.80 8.98
C ILE A 666 -19.33 -9.13 8.07
N SER A 667 -19.50 -10.40 7.68
CA SER A 667 -20.58 -10.78 6.75
C SER A 667 -22.00 -10.51 7.32
N ALA A 668 -22.11 -10.41 8.64
CA ALA A 668 -23.33 -10.09 9.38
C ALA A 668 -23.45 -8.61 9.78
N ALA A 669 -22.42 -7.79 9.55
CA ALA A 669 -22.45 -6.37 9.85
C ALA A 669 -23.44 -5.63 8.94
N THR A 670 -24.15 -4.66 9.51
CA THR A 670 -25.04 -3.76 8.75
C THR A 670 -24.35 -2.42 8.57
N HIS A 671 -24.69 -1.65 7.54
CA HIS A 671 -24.12 -0.31 7.35
C HIS A 671 -25.05 0.76 7.92
N ALA A 672 -24.50 1.92 8.25
CA ALA A 672 -25.24 3.09 8.70
C ALA A 672 -24.71 4.38 8.09
N PHE A 673 -25.62 5.31 7.85
CA PHE A 673 -25.26 6.69 7.55
C PHE A 673 -24.70 7.33 8.83
N ALA A 674 -23.45 7.78 8.76
CA ALA A 674 -22.73 8.43 9.85
C ALA A 674 -22.74 9.96 9.73
N GLY A 675 -23.05 10.47 8.54
CA GLY A 675 -23.03 11.90 8.21
C GLY A 675 -22.50 12.11 6.80
N HIS A 676 -21.86 13.25 6.54
CA HIS A 676 -21.35 13.58 5.20
C HIS A 676 -20.09 14.44 5.26
N VAL A 677 -19.37 14.50 4.15
CA VAL A 677 -18.29 15.45 3.94
C VAL A 677 -18.91 16.78 3.51
N ASP A 678 -18.63 17.87 4.21
CA ASP A 678 -19.15 19.19 3.86
C ASP A 678 -18.42 19.83 2.67
N GLU A 679 -18.85 21.03 2.27
CA GLU A 679 -18.28 21.77 1.14
C GLU A 679 -16.79 22.13 1.32
N LEU A 680 -16.31 22.18 2.57
CA LEU A 680 -14.92 22.47 2.94
C LEU A 680 -14.08 21.20 3.10
N ASN A 681 -14.62 20.05 2.67
CA ASN A 681 -14.01 18.74 2.80
C ASN A 681 -13.72 18.36 4.27
N GLN A 682 -14.60 18.78 5.19
CA GLN A 682 -14.57 18.39 6.59
C GLN A 682 -15.70 17.39 6.87
N PRO A 683 -15.48 16.39 7.75
CA PRO A 683 -16.54 15.47 8.12
C PRO A 683 -17.55 16.16 9.03
N ARG A 684 -18.83 15.98 8.73
CA ARG A 684 -19.95 16.31 9.61
C ARG A 684 -20.65 15.03 10.02
N PHE A 685 -20.66 14.77 11.33
CA PHE A 685 -21.28 13.57 11.90
C PHE A 685 -22.69 13.87 12.39
N ILE A 686 -23.56 12.87 12.33
CA ILE A 686 -24.90 12.94 12.95
C ILE A 686 -24.77 13.04 14.47
N ASP A 687 -23.82 12.30 15.05
CA ASP A 687 -23.46 12.34 16.46
C ASP A 687 -22.03 12.89 16.60
N GLU A 688 -21.91 14.20 16.79
CA GLU A 688 -20.62 14.88 16.95
C GLU A 688 -19.87 14.46 18.24
N ASP A 689 -20.59 13.99 19.26
CA ASP A 689 -20.02 13.60 20.55
C ASP A 689 -19.38 12.19 20.49
N ASN A 690 -19.80 11.37 19.52
CA ASN A 690 -19.32 9.99 19.36
C ASN A 690 -19.17 9.58 17.87
N PRO A 691 -18.15 10.11 17.17
CA PRO A 691 -17.91 9.78 15.78
C PRO A 691 -17.51 8.30 15.61
N PRO A 692 -17.99 7.62 14.55
CA PRO A 692 -17.60 6.22 14.29
C PRO A 692 -16.11 6.08 14.00
N SER A 693 -15.50 5.00 14.50
CA SER A 693 -14.07 4.70 14.26
C SER A 693 -13.76 4.38 12.79
N PHE A 694 -14.71 3.75 12.09
CA PHE A 694 -14.54 3.32 10.70
C PHE A 694 -15.59 3.96 9.81
N LEU A 695 -15.11 4.66 8.78
CA LEU A 695 -15.93 5.45 7.87
C LEU A 695 -15.47 5.19 6.45
N TRP A 696 -16.42 5.17 5.52
CA TRP A 696 -16.19 5.10 4.08
C TRP A 696 -16.90 6.24 3.38
N CYS A 697 -16.33 6.66 2.26
CA CYS A 697 -16.83 7.75 1.44
C CYS A 697 -16.48 7.52 -0.03
N LEU A 698 -17.12 8.29 -0.91
CA LEU A 698 -16.69 8.43 -2.29
C LEU A 698 -15.42 9.27 -2.33
N VAL A 699 -14.39 8.70 -2.94
CA VAL A 699 -13.09 9.32 -3.18
C VAL A 699 -12.92 9.43 -4.70
N LEU A 700 -12.25 10.49 -5.15
CA LEU A 700 -11.94 10.67 -6.56
C LEU A 700 -10.46 10.35 -6.77
N GLU A 701 -10.18 9.13 -7.21
CA GLU A 701 -8.82 8.63 -7.45
C GLU A 701 -8.65 8.34 -8.94
N GLN A 702 -7.56 8.82 -9.54
CA GLN A 702 -7.27 8.61 -10.97
C GLN A 702 -8.41 8.96 -11.96
N SER A 703 -9.29 9.90 -11.57
CA SER A 703 -10.49 10.35 -12.31
C SER A 703 -11.70 9.41 -12.25
N GLU A 704 -11.60 8.28 -11.55
CA GLU A 704 -12.72 7.42 -11.21
C GLU A 704 -13.20 7.70 -9.78
N VAL A 705 -14.52 7.56 -9.57
CA VAL A 705 -15.08 7.66 -8.23
C VAL A 705 -15.05 6.27 -7.64
N GLU A 706 -14.26 6.10 -6.60
CA GLU A 706 -14.15 4.87 -5.86
C GLU A 706 -14.76 5.02 -4.48
N PHE A 707 -15.20 3.92 -3.90
CA PHE A 707 -15.66 3.89 -2.52
C PHE A 707 -14.54 3.36 -1.64
N GLN A 708 -13.99 4.22 -0.79
CA GLN A 708 -12.80 3.90 0.00
C GLN A 708 -12.97 4.33 1.45
N GLN A 709 -12.08 3.82 2.31
CA GLN A 709 -12.02 4.25 3.71
C GLN A 709 -11.71 5.75 3.79
N PHE A 710 -12.45 6.46 4.63
CA PHE A 710 -12.28 7.89 4.85
C PHE A 710 -11.12 8.14 5.82
N SER A 711 -10.07 8.81 5.32
CA SER A 711 -8.85 9.17 6.07
C SER A 711 -8.93 10.59 6.67
N GLY A 712 -10.13 11.18 6.73
CA GLY A 712 -10.36 12.52 7.29
C GLY A 712 -10.37 13.65 6.25
N SER A 713 -9.86 13.41 5.04
CA SER A 713 -9.77 14.47 4.00
C SER A 713 -9.74 13.97 2.55
N ASN A 714 -9.84 12.67 2.31
CA ASN A 714 -9.82 12.10 0.95
C ASN A 714 -11.20 12.10 0.25
N GLY A 715 -12.29 12.36 0.98
CA GLY A 715 -13.63 12.33 0.42
C GLY A 715 -13.93 13.46 -0.58
N ILE A 716 -14.79 13.17 -1.54
CA ILE A 716 -15.40 14.19 -2.39
C ILE A 716 -16.37 15.02 -1.53
N PRO A 717 -16.42 16.36 -1.66
CA PRO A 717 -17.42 17.17 -0.97
C PRO A 717 -18.84 16.66 -1.26
N PHE A 718 -19.68 16.72 -0.23
CA PHE A 718 -21.03 16.14 -0.17
C PHE A 718 -21.09 14.61 -0.19
N SER A 719 -19.95 13.90 -0.20
CA SER A 719 -19.96 12.44 -0.10
C SER A 719 -20.63 12.01 1.21
N PRO A 720 -21.61 11.09 1.16
CA PRO A 720 -22.04 10.37 2.35
C PRO A 720 -20.86 9.73 3.08
N LEU A 721 -20.87 9.82 4.40
CA LEU A 721 -20.01 9.06 5.29
C LEU A 721 -20.81 7.87 5.79
N ILE A 722 -20.31 6.68 5.47
CA ILE A 722 -20.94 5.41 5.84
C ILE A 722 -20.09 4.77 6.92
N SER A 723 -20.72 4.28 7.99
CA SER A 723 -20.09 3.45 9.00
C SER A 723 -20.72 2.06 9.02
N LEU A 724 -20.14 1.17 9.81
CA LEU A 724 -20.74 -0.13 10.11
C LEU A 724 -21.48 -0.06 11.45
N ARG A 725 -22.73 -0.52 11.44
CA ARG A 725 -23.53 -0.87 12.62
C ARG A 725 -23.12 -2.27 13.08
N GLY A 726 -22.44 -2.32 14.22
CA GLY A 726 -22.05 -3.56 14.87
C GLY A 726 -20.83 -3.35 15.75
N ASP A 727 -20.56 -4.34 16.58
CA ASP A 727 -19.43 -4.32 17.51
C ASP A 727 -18.16 -4.82 16.82
N LEU A 728 -17.82 -4.20 15.68
CA LEU A 728 -16.63 -4.54 14.91
C LEU A 728 -15.37 -4.26 15.70
N GLU A 729 -15.38 -3.20 16.51
CA GLU A 729 -14.32 -2.95 17.47
C GLU A 729 -14.21 -4.13 18.43
N ASP A 730 -15.29 -4.64 19.02
CA ASP A 730 -15.22 -5.85 19.86
C ASP A 730 -14.78 -7.11 19.09
N ALA A 731 -15.23 -7.29 17.83
CA ALA A 731 -14.80 -8.40 16.98
C ALA A 731 -13.30 -8.33 16.69
N TYR A 732 -12.77 -7.13 16.45
CA TYR A 732 -11.35 -6.89 16.26
C TYR A 732 -10.54 -6.98 17.55
N GLN A 733 -11.04 -6.46 18.67
CA GLN A 733 -10.41 -6.61 19.98
C GLN A 733 -10.33 -8.10 20.38
N LYS A 734 -11.32 -8.90 20.00
CA LYS A 734 -11.27 -10.36 20.14
C LYS A 734 -10.17 -10.98 19.28
N VAL A 735 -10.06 -10.59 18.02
CA VAL A 735 -8.99 -10.99 17.09
C VAL A 735 -7.60 -10.63 17.65
N LEU A 736 -7.41 -9.40 18.15
CA LEU A 736 -6.17 -8.94 18.82
C LEU A 736 -5.83 -9.77 20.06
N SER A 737 -6.85 -10.10 20.86
CA SER A 737 -6.65 -10.89 22.08
C SER A 737 -6.23 -12.34 21.79
N GLU A 738 -6.59 -12.87 20.61
CA GLU A 738 -6.28 -14.23 20.17
C GLU A 738 -4.92 -14.33 19.45
N LEU A 739 -4.49 -13.29 18.71
CA LEU A 739 -3.25 -13.28 17.92
C LEU A 739 -1.99 -12.84 18.69
N GLY A 740 -2.10 -12.03 19.75
CA GLY A 740 -0.94 -11.53 20.50
C GLY A 740 -0.10 -10.48 19.74
N GLU A 741 1.16 -10.26 20.13
CA GLU A 741 2.07 -9.30 19.47
C GLU A 741 2.38 -9.78 18.03
N GLY A 742 1.77 -9.14 17.02
CA GLY A 742 1.97 -9.48 15.59
C GLY A 742 0.69 -9.52 14.74
N ALA A 743 -0.49 -9.30 15.33
CA ALA A 743 -1.73 -9.12 14.59
C ALA A 743 -1.68 -7.87 13.69
N ALA A 744 -2.30 -7.94 12.51
CA ALA A 744 -2.50 -6.77 11.66
C ALA A 744 -3.41 -5.75 12.35
N GLU A 745 -3.19 -4.45 12.11
CA GLU A 745 -4.08 -3.41 12.63
C GLU A 745 -5.47 -3.55 11.97
N MET A 746 -6.55 -3.10 12.63
CA MET A 746 -7.91 -3.27 12.09
C MET A 746 -8.07 -2.62 10.72
N GLU A 747 -7.35 -1.52 10.54
CA GLU A 747 -7.23 -0.73 9.31
C GLU A 747 -6.56 -1.55 8.19
N ASP A 748 -5.66 -2.48 8.53
CA ASP A 748 -5.02 -3.38 7.56
C ASP A 748 -5.92 -4.57 7.17
N LEU A 749 -6.99 -4.81 7.94
CA LEU A 749 -7.94 -5.91 7.72
C LEU A 749 -9.16 -5.49 6.88
N LEU A 750 -9.34 -4.19 6.63
CA LEU A 750 -10.50 -3.62 5.97
C LEU A 750 -10.10 -2.55 4.92
N PRO A 751 -10.56 -2.66 3.67
CA PRO A 751 -11.31 -3.79 3.12
C PRO A 751 -10.43 -5.04 3.05
N PHE A 752 -11.01 -6.22 3.27
CA PHE A 752 -10.23 -7.46 3.33
C PHE A 752 -9.73 -7.84 1.93
N PRO A 753 -8.41 -7.86 1.67
CA PRO A 753 -7.87 -8.32 0.39
C PRO A 753 -7.83 -9.84 0.37
N TYR A 754 -8.45 -10.46 -0.64
CA TYR A 754 -8.36 -11.91 -0.82
C TYR A 754 -7.10 -12.27 -1.62
N PRO A 755 -6.09 -12.92 -1.00
CA PRO A 755 -4.78 -13.12 -1.63
C PRO A 755 -4.77 -14.23 -2.70
N GLY A 756 -5.93 -14.76 -3.11
CA GLY A 756 -6.03 -15.89 -4.03
C GLY A 756 -5.95 -15.55 -5.52
N GLN A 757 -5.14 -14.57 -5.93
CA GLN A 757 -4.79 -14.33 -7.35
C GLN A 757 -3.35 -14.72 -7.66
#